data_AF-A0AAV7Y1J3-F1
#
_entry.id   AF-A0AAV7Y1J3-F1
#
_cell.length_a   1.000
_cell.length_b   1.000
_cell.length_c   1.000
_cell.angle_alpha   90.00
_cell.angle_beta   90.00
_cell.angle_gamma   90.00
#
_symmetry.space_group_name_H-M   'P 1'
#
loop_
_entity.id
_entity.type
_entity.pdbx_description
1 polymer ?
#
loop_
_entity_poly.entity_id
_entity_poly.type
_entity_poly.pdbx_seq_one_letter_code
_entity_poly.pdbx_strand_id
1 'polypeptide(L)'
;MSRLKLFRLVLGILSYALFSLQNGEAACDIPFIIRGAWFSWENRPVLTTIDSTHMTDRGTCIDFQEDYHVNYTFVFQENSCFHCVKLLVRTVNVLDKLETGCVNLPPGKLPTIHNVCSKLNEEQQLITLFNENPIPVNCRSSLEGVWQFAYQNRFRFTGECNHPGAQIKSCQTAGTQFLITNQKFSITYKSCPGMTGTFDGVVEYSCLGDWFVEKNHFFAVVNTKESRKDEKYRCFLKNRDDDLYIGVSITAECNTLKTVEKSPERMRITPVKAEVVEPGCRLPQNFSGNWINTANIDADVFINDTHIIETYHPDEGRYRRSVYVCRETRDSRYMMARLTVDGCQKDYICFDFVPQHHNIIRYRKGIAVIKDDFHTVCSWVQFKNNVAWKYDLFLAKNPHPVHCPVAGKFNFTQRGDQPFETRILGGVTLSPRPSLYCKQNISDLSVCDTDQKEILIDETYCLSVDHRGQPKDIYSDPDYKMKCIGYWKENLKSYLITYDELDPFSKYRCWVYQRADLNRILMSQAIGAFCDLKQDVTSWNYTEGATVALDMVEYERERDQCPMFFDDGENPWKVTENEVRVFHFGAGYLNSKATSPNINVLLVLLYACASMCSVVVFLCENRDLKMLLLGKTLKRDRSCAQCHVGTSTASAKHTILKVAVFQNFAFAYKLGDQSAGLKMEDRTAKALCLLTFIAGFALGYKAKEWRILWIKRRRDRLAWQLREAQKELEILQKAH
;
A
#
# COMPACT_ATOMS: atom_id res chain seq x y z
N MET A 1 26.79 -29.12 74.96
CA MET A 1 26.11 -29.88 73.88
C MET A 1 24.78 -29.20 73.56
N SER A 2 24.56 -28.57 72.38
CA SER A 2 23.18 -28.35 71.82
C SER A 2 23.02 -27.35 70.65
N ARG A 3 24.06 -26.81 70.00
CA ARG A 3 23.85 -26.01 68.75
C ARG A 3 24.57 -26.55 67.51
N LEU A 4 25.80 -27.05 67.69
CA LEU A 4 26.59 -27.56 66.56
C LEU A 4 26.08 -28.91 66.00
N LYS A 5 25.50 -29.77 66.85
CA LYS A 5 24.89 -31.04 66.40
C LYS A 5 23.55 -30.83 65.67
N LEU A 6 22.76 -29.85 66.10
CA LEU A 6 21.49 -29.52 65.45
C LEU A 6 21.74 -28.92 64.06
N PHE A 7 22.75 -28.05 63.92
CA PHE A 7 23.10 -27.47 62.63
C PHE A 7 23.61 -28.50 61.62
N ARG A 8 24.41 -29.48 62.06
CA ARG A 8 24.86 -30.60 61.21
C ARG A 8 23.71 -31.54 60.82
N LEU A 9 22.74 -31.75 61.70
CA LEU A 9 21.56 -32.58 61.40
C LEU A 9 20.65 -31.88 60.38
N VAL A 10 20.43 -30.57 60.53
CA VAL A 10 19.62 -29.77 59.60
C VAL A 10 20.29 -29.63 58.24
N LEU A 11 21.61 -29.42 58.17
CA LEU A 11 22.33 -29.45 56.90
C LEU A 11 22.31 -30.84 56.25
N GLY A 12 22.40 -31.91 57.05
CA GLY A 12 22.28 -33.28 56.57
C GLY A 12 20.91 -33.54 55.94
N ILE A 13 19.83 -33.14 56.61
CA ILE A 13 18.45 -33.30 56.12
C ILE A 13 18.20 -32.42 54.89
N LEU A 14 18.70 -31.18 54.87
CA LEU A 14 18.61 -30.32 53.67
C LEU A 14 19.40 -30.90 52.49
N SER A 15 20.59 -31.45 52.74
CA SER A 15 21.39 -32.10 51.69
C SER A 15 20.73 -33.36 51.15
N TYR A 16 20.06 -34.15 52.01
CA TYR A 16 19.32 -35.34 51.60
C TYR A 16 18.02 -34.98 50.85
N ALA A 17 17.34 -33.90 51.25
CA ALA A 17 16.16 -33.39 50.56
C ALA A 17 16.51 -32.78 49.20
N LEU A 18 17.64 -32.08 49.08
CA LEU A 18 18.15 -31.56 47.80
C LEU A 18 18.62 -32.68 46.87
N PHE A 19 19.22 -33.76 47.39
CA PHE A 19 19.58 -34.94 46.58
C PHE A 19 18.36 -35.74 46.12
N SER A 20 17.27 -35.72 46.88
CA SER A 20 16.03 -36.45 46.53
C SER A 20 15.19 -35.74 45.45
N LEU A 21 15.50 -34.49 45.12
CA LEU A 21 14.79 -33.68 44.11
C LEU A 21 15.41 -33.75 42.71
N GLN A 22 16.45 -34.57 42.48
CA GLN A 22 17.19 -34.61 41.21
C GLN A 22 17.01 -35.85 40.34
N ASN A 23 16.15 -36.80 40.72
CA ASN A 23 15.84 -37.98 39.89
C ASN A 23 14.33 -38.10 39.59
N GLY A 24 13.78 -37.06 38.97
CA GLY A 24 12.62 -37.27 38.11
C GLY A 24 13.15 -37.58 36.71
N GLU A 25 13.17 -38.86 36.32
CA GLU A 25 13.22 -39.19 34.89
C GLU A 25 12.07 -38.43 34.24
N ALA A 26 12.38 -37.51 33.33
CA ALA A 26 11.36 -36.76 32.60
C ALA A 26 10.56 -37.78 31.79
N ALA A 27 9.35 -38.09 32.24
CA ALA A 27 8.44 -38.96 31.51
C ALA A 27 8.21 -38.36 30.11
N CYS A 28 8.40 -39.15 29.05
CA CYS A 28 8.09 -38.71 27.69
C CYS A 28 6.59 -38.40 27.57
N ASP A 29 6.24 -37.11 27.46
CA ASP A 29 4.87 -36.64 27.25
C ASP A 29 4.72 -36.14 25.81
N ILE A 30 4.00 -36.91 25.00
CA ILE A 30 3.79 -36.65 23.57
C ILE A 30 2.95 -35.38 23.40
N PRO A 31 3.33 -34.40 22.58
CA PRO A 31 2.59 -33.14 22.42
C PRO A 31 1.14 -33.30 21.96
N PHE A 32 0.25 -32.44 22.45
CA PHE A 32 -1.20 -32.50 22.18
C PHE A 32 -1.55 -32.50 20.68
N ILE A 33 -0.79 -31.78 19.85
CA ILE A 33 -1.04 -31.67 18.39
C ILE A 33 -0.92 -33.01 17.64
N ILE A 34 -0.21 -33.98 18.23
CA ILE A 34 0.02 -35.32 17.65
C ILE A 34 -0.96 -36.34 18.22
N ARG A 35 -1.56 -36.06 19.38
CA ARG A 35 -2.48 -36.98 20.05
C ARG A 35 -3.76 -37.16 19.24
N GLY A 36 -4.34 -38.35 19.33
CA GLY A 36 -5.60 -38.69 18.66
C GLY A 36 -5.53 -39.99 17.86
N ALA A 37 -6.57 -40.22 17.07
CA ALA A 37 -6.70 -41.39 16.21
C ALA A 37 -6.41 -41.02 14.75
N TRP A 38 -5.46 -41.73 14.15
CA TRP A 38 -4.91 -41.45 12.84
C TRP A 38 -5.06 -42.66 11.92
N PHE A 39 -5.66 -42.45 10.75
CA PHE A 39 -5.79 -43.45 9.71
C PHE A 39 -4.66 -43.30 8.68
N SER A 40 -4.03 -44.42 8.31
CA SER A 40 -3.06 -44.47 7.22
C SER A 40 -3.23 -45.74 6.39
N TRP A 41 -2.70 -45.71 5.17
CA TRP A 41 -2.64 -46.88 4.30
C TRP A 41 -1.19 -47.34 4.15
N GLU A 42 -0.88 -48.51 4.71
CA GLU A 42 0.46 -49.10 4.75
C GLU A 42 0.42 -50.51 4.13
N ASN A 43 0.02 -50.61 2.86
CA ASN A 43 -0.43 -51.83 2.15
C ASN A 43 -1.72 -52.47 2.71
N ARG A 44 -2.10 -52.12 3.94
CA ARG A 44 -3.35 -52.46 4.60
C ARG A 44 -3.86 -51.20 5.35
N PRO A 45 -5.16 -51.11 5.63
CA PRO A 45 -5.68 -50.03 6.46
C PRO A 45 -5.15 -50.17 7.90
N VAL A 46 -4.45 -49.15 8.40
CA VAL A 46 -3.91 -49.10 9.75
C VAL A 46 -4.54 -47.93 10.51
N LEU A 47 -4.96 -48.20 11.75
CA LEU A 47 -5.44 -47.18 12.68
C LEU A 47 -4.42 -47.05 13.81
N THR A 48 -3.84 -45.87 13.95
CA THR A 48 -2.85 -45.56 14.97
C THR A 48 -3.44 -44.58 15.98
N THR A 49 -3.58 -44.99 17.22
CA THR A 49 -3.96 -44.11 18.33
C THR A 49 -2.72 -43.68 19.09
N ILE A 50 -2.56 -42.37 19.26
CA ILE A 50 -1.43 -41.75 19.97
C ILE A 50 -2.00 -41.03 21.19
N ASP A 51 -1.62 -41.51 22.38
CA ASP A 51 -1.98 -40.93 23.66
C ASP A 51 -0.84 -40.03 24.19
N SER A 52 -0.89 -39.62 25.45
CA SER A 52 0.19 -38.82 26.07
C SER A 52 1.52 -39.59 26.17
N THR A 53 1.49 -40.92 26.26
CA THR A 53 2.69 -41.74 26.55
C THR A 53 2.80 -42.98 25.67
N HIS A 54 1.84 -43.25 24.78
CA HIS A 54 1.73 -44.53 24.09
C HIS A 54 1.29 -44.36 22.64
N MET A 55 1.79 -45.24 21.76
CA MET A 55 1.39 -45.35 20.36
C MET A 55 1.04 -46.81 20.03
N THR A 56 -0.10 -47.03 19.37
CA THR A 56 -0.54 -48.38 18.95
C THR A 56 0.53 -49.10 18.15
N ASP A 57 0.72 -50.39 18.40
CA ASP A 57 1.71 -51.28 17.75
C ASP A 57 3.19 -50.85 17.91
N ARG A 58 3.49 -49.85 18.76
CA ARG A 58 4.87 -49.38 19.02
C ARG A 58 5.20 -49.30 20.50
N GLY A 59 4.19 -49.20 21.36
CA GLY A 59 4.31 -49.27 22.82
C GLY A 59 4.50 -47.90 23.48
N THR A 60 5.25 -47.87 24.59
CA THR A 60 5.39 -46.68 25.45
C THR A 60 6.54 -45.79 25.01
N CYS A 61 6.36 -44.47 25.04
CA CYS A 61 7.41 -43.52 24.71
C CYS A 61 8.45 -43.46 25.84
N ILE A 62 9.74 -43.51 25.46
CA ILE A 62 10.87 -43.39 26.38
C ILE A 62 11.54 -42.03 26.24
N ASP A 63 11.76 -41.60 24.99
CA ASP A 63 12.56 -40.44 24.65
C ASP A 63 11.97 -39.75 23.42
N PHE A 64 12.07 -38.44 23.35
CA PHE A 64 11.65 -37.67 22.17
C PHE A 64 12.48 -36.42 21.96
N GLN A 65 12.61 -36.04 20.70
CA GLN A 65 13.25 -34.80 20.26
C GLN A 65 12.26 -34.03 19.41
N GLU A 66 12.17 -32.74 19.69
CA GLU A 66 11.37 -31.78 18.96
C GLU A 66 12.26 -30.82 18.20
N ASP A 67 12.06 -30.72 16.89
CA ASP A 67 12.70 -29.73 16.04
C ASP A 67 11.62 -28.78 15.49
N TYR A 68 11.70 -27.51 15.91
CA TYR A 68 10.86 -26.38 15.46
C TYR A 68 9.34 -26.59 15.62
N HIS A 69 8.88 -27.42 16.56
CA HIS A 69 7.46 -27.74 16.78
C HIS A 69 6.73 -28.37 15.57
N VAL A 70 7.47 -28.79 14.54
CA VAL A 70 6.91 -29.37 13.30
C VAL A 70 7.40 -30.80 13.12
N ASN A 71 8.65 -31.08 13.49
CA ASN A 71 9.25 -32.40 13.36
C ASN A 71 9.47 -32.98 14.75
N TYR A 72 8.98 -34.20 14.96
CA TYR A 72 9.10 -34.89 16.23
C TYR A 72 9.66 -36.27 15.99
N THR A 73 10.74 -36.60 16.70
CA THR A 73 11.36 -37.92 16.62
C THR A 73 11.19 -38.61 17.96
N PHE A 74 10.49 -39.74 17.97
CA PHE A 74 10.14 -40.51 19.16
C PHE A 74 10.87 -41.85 19.19
N VAL A 75 11.23 -42.29 20.39
CA VAL A 75 11.64 -43.66 20.67
C VAL A 75 10.55 -44.33 21.49
N PHE A 76 9.92 -45.33 20.88
CA PHE A 76 8.93 -46.17 21.54
C PHE A 76 9.53 -47.53 21.91
N GLN A 77 9.04 -48.12 23.00
CA GLN A 77 9.38 -49.48 23.40
C GLN A 77 8.13 -50.35 23.47
N GLU A 78 8.21 -51.48 22.78
CA GLU A 78 7.26 -52.57 22.88
C GLU A 78 8.02 -53.84 23.26
N ASN A 79 7.72 -54.40 24.43
CA ASN A 79 8.43 -55.55 24.98
C ASN A 79 9.96 -55.30 25.08
N SER A 80 10.76 -56.05 24.32
CA SER A 80 12.23 -55.92 24.26
C SER A 80 12.74 -55.12 23.05
N CYS A 81 11.83 -54.55 22.27
CA CYS A 81 12.14 -53.91 21.00
C CYS A 81 11.94 -52.39 21.07
N PHE A 82 12.83 -51.64 20.41
CA PHE A 82 12.71 -50.20 20.25
C PHE A 82 12.34 -49.82 18.81
N HIS A 83 11.47 -48.84 18.67
CA HIS A 83 11.04 -48.28 17.39
C HIS A 83 11.36 -46.79 17.35
N CYS A 84 12.01 -46.34 16.27
CA CYS A 84 12.14 -44.93 15.99
C CYS A 84 11.00 -44.48 15.07
N VAL A 85 10.26 -43.46 15.48
CA VAL A 85 9.18 -42.88 14.68
C VAL A 85 9.40 -41.38 14.56
N LYS A 86 9.56 -40.88 13.33
CA LYS A 86 9.66 -39.46 13.02
C LYS A 86 8.33 -39.01 12.42
N LEU A 87 7.64 -38.10 13.11
CA LEU A 87 6.37 -37.50 12.71
C LEU A 87 6.62 -36.06 12.25
N LEU A 88 6.06 -35.72 11.09
CA LEU A 88 6.09 -34.39 10.51
C LEU A 88 4.67 -33.84 10.53
N VAL A 89 4.44 -32.77 11.28
CA VAL A 89 3.13 -32.12 11.36
C VAL A 89 2.93 -31.27 10.10
N ARG A 90 2.07 -31.72 9.18
CA ARG A 90 1.71 -30.93 7.99
C ARG A 90 0.62 -29.92 8.32
N THR A 91 -0.45 -30.40 8.95
CA THR A 91 -1.59 -29.59 9.40
C THR A 91 -2.17 -30.20 10.67
N VAL A 92 -3.18 -29.55 11.25
CA VAL A 92 -3.90 -30.09 12.43
C VAL A 92 -4.60 -31.43 12.18
N ASN A 93 -4.81 -31.81 10.91
CA ASN A 93 -5.50 -33.05 10.53
C ASN A 93 -4.64 -34.01 9.69
N VAL A 94 -3.39 -33.66 9.39
CA VAL A 94 -2.50 -34.43 8.53
C VAL A 94 -1.10 -34.47 9.12
N LEU A 95 -0.60 -35.69 9.33
CA LEU A 95 0.79 -35.96 9.71
C LEU A 95 1.44 -36.79 8.62
N ASP A 96 2.74 -36.65 8.42
CA ASP A 96 3.54 -37.66 7.72
C ASP A 96 4.40 -38.41 8.74
N LYS A 97 4.62 -39.71 8.49
CA LYS A 97 5.43 -40.60 9.33
C LYS A 97 6.56 -41.24 8.54
N LEU A 98 7.73 -41.29 9.17
CA LEU A 98 8.80 -42.23 8.87
C LEU A 98 9.02 -43.10 10.10
N GLU A 99 9.27 -44.39 9.89
CA GLU A 99 9.54 -45.30 10.98
C GLU A 99 10.59 -46.33 10.60
N THR A 100 11.34 -46.77 11.61
CA THR A 100 12.22 -47.94 11.49
C THR A 100 11.47 -49.21 11.90
N GLY A 101 11.92 -50.35 11.39
CA GLY A 101 11.56 -51.64 11.96
C GLY A 101 12.08 -51.81 13.40
N CYS A 102 11.87 -52.99 13.96
CA CYS A 102 12.31 -53.32 15.31
C CYS A 102 13.84 -53.22 15.48
N VAL A 103 14.32 -52.42 16.44
CA VAL A 103 15.74 -52.26 16.77
C VAL A 103 16.03 -52.85 18.14
N ASN A 104 16.89 -53.86 18.19
CA ASN A 104 17.40 -54.45 19.44
C ASN A 104 18.74 -53.79 19.81
N LEU A 105 18.83 -53.25 21.03
CA LEU A 105 20.06 -52.65 21.53
C LEU A 105 20.92 -53.70 22.26
N PRO A 106 22.26 -53.63 22.14
CA PRO A 106 23.17 -54.43 22.94
C PRO A 106 22.95 -54.18 24.45
N PRO A 107 23.15 -55.19 25.30
CA PRO A 107 23.00 -55.05 26.75
C PRO A 107 23.92 -53.95 27.27
N GLY A 108 23.36 -53.01 28.04
CA GLY A 108 24.07 -51.87 28.65
C GLY A 108 24.07 -50.57 27.85
N LYS A 109 23.52 -50.53 26.62
CA LYS A 109 23.29 -49.26 25.90
C LYS A 109 21.93 -48.66 26.25
N LEU A 110 21.93 -47.35 26.51
CA LEU A 110 20.69 -46.60 26.77
C LEU A 110 19.90 -46.37 25.47
N PRO A 111 18.56 -46.47 25.51
CA PRO A 111 17.67 -46.28 24.37
C PRO A 111 17.43 -44.78 24.07
N THR A 112 18.49 -44.08 23.71
CA THR A 112 18.43 -42.68 23.25
C THR A 112 18.10 -42.60 21.77
N ILE A 113 17.51 -41.48 21.32
CA ILE A 113 17.22 -41.18 19.91
C ILE A 113 18.40 -41.49 18.98
N HIS A 114 19.61 -41.02 19.29
CA HIS A 114 20.79 -41.27 18.45
C HIS A 114 21.06 -42.76 18.22
N ASN A 115 20.85 -43.61 19.23
CA ASN A 115 21.16 -45.03 19.15
C ASN A 115 20.08 -45.80 18.36
N VAL A 116 18.81 -45.47 18.58
CA VAL A 116 17.68 -46.18 17.96
C VAL A 116 17.40 -45.64 16.55
N CYS A 117 17.41 -44.32 16.37
CA CYS A 117 17.06 -43.64 15.13
C CYS A 117 18.21 -43.53 14.12
N SER A 118 19.42 -44.01 14.42
CA SER A 118 20.57 -43.99 13.50
C SER A 118 20.31 -44.66 12.14
N LYS A 119 19.35 -45.60 12.08
CA LYS A 119 18.96 -46.33 10.86
C LYS A 119 17.76 -45.72 10.12
N LEU A 120 17.23 -44.60 10.58
CA LEU A 120 16.12 -43.94 9.92
C LEU A 120 16.62 -43.34 8.59
N ASN A 121 16.13 -43.87 7.46
CA ASN A 121 16.48 -43.35 6.15
C ASN A 121 15.58 -42.15 5.80
N GLU A 122 16.18 -41.00 5.53
CA GLU A 122 15.44 -39.80 5.13
C GLU A 122 14.89 -39.89 3.70
N GLU A 123 15.42 -40.79 2.86
CA GLU A 123 14.93 -41.04 1.50
C GLU A 123 13.76 -42.05 1.46
N GLN A 124 13.37 -42.61 2.60
CA GLN A 124 12.22 -43.51 2.66
C GLN A 124 10.92 -42.78 2.31
N GLN A 125 10.00 -43.49 1.67
CA GLN A 125 8.68 -42.92 1.35
C GLN A 125 7.92 -42.59 2.64
N LEU A 126 7.45 -41.34 2.71
CA LEU A 126 6.59 -40.85 3.78
C LEU A 126 5.25 -41.55 3.75
N ILE A 127 4.75 -41.92 4.93
CA ILE A 127 3.39 -42.46 5.11
C ILE A 127 2.52 -41.33 5.65
N THR A 128 1.46 -40.98 4.93
CA THR A 128 0.54 -39.93 5.36
C THR A 128 -0.55 -40.49 6.28
N LEU A 129 -0.79 -39.80 7.37
CA LEU A 129 -1.75 -40.10 8.43
C LEU A 129 -2.83 -39.01 8.43
N PHE A 130 -4.10 -39.42 8.39
CA PHE A 130 -5.25 -38.53 8.43
C PHE A 130 -5.98 -38.65 9.76
N ASN A 131 -6.33 -37.53 10.38
CA ASN A 131 -7.11 -37.53 11.60
C ASN A 131 -8.49 -38.16 11.35
N GLU A 132 -8.88 -39.13 12.18
CA GLU A 132 -10.18 -39.79 12.08
C GLU A 132 -11.33 -38.86 12.47
N ASN A 133 -11.07 -37.92 13.40
CA ASN A 133 -11.99 -36.89 13.87
C ASN A 133 -11.46 -35.50 13.48
N PRO A 134 -11.51 -35.13 12.19
CA PRO A 134 -10.88 -33.93 11.71
C PRO A 134 -11.58 -32.67 12.19
N ILE A 135 -10.78 -31.67 12.55
CA ILE A 135 -11.25 -30.32 12.83
C ILE A 135 -11.50 -29.62 11.50
N PRO A 136 -12.69 -29.02 11.25
CA PRO A 136 -12.96 -28.40 9.96
C PRO A 136 -11.99 -27.24 9.63
N VAL A 137 -11.36 -27.31 8.46
CA VAL A 137 -10.44 -26.28 7.94
C VAL A 137 -11.06 -25.61 6.71
N ASN A 138 -10.72 -24.34 6.46
CA ASN A 138 -11.20 -23.59 5.30
C ASN A 138 -10.50 -24.06 4.02
N CYS A 139 -11.28 -24.36 2.97
CA CYS A 139 -10.79 -24.77 1.66
C CYS A 139 -10.16 -23.66 0.82
N ARG A 140 -10.27 -22.39 1.26
CA ARG A 140 -9.83 -21.22 0.50
C ARG A 140 -8.35 -21.26 0.09
N SER A 141 -7.47 -21.69 0.99
CA SER A 141 -6.04 -21.83 0.69
C SER A 141 -5.76 -22.96 -0.31
N SER A 142 -6.58 -24.01 -0.30
CA SER A 142 -6.43 -25.19 -1.16
C SER A 142 -6.96 -24.94 -2.58
N LEU A 143 -8.26 -24.61 -2.70
CA LEU A 143 -8.93 -24.38 -3.97
C LEU A 143 -10.12 -23.44 -3.73
N GLU A 144 -10.14 -22.29 -4.38
CA GLU A 144 -11.27 -21.34 -4.37
C GLU A 144 -11.70 -21.14 -5.82
N GLY A 145 -12.99 -21.31 -6.11
CA GLY A 145 -13.53 -21.00 -7.43
C GLY A 145 -14.50 -22.01 -8.02
N VAL A 146 -15.07 -21.66 -9.18
CA VAL A 146 -15.80 -22.59 -10.04
C VAL A 146 -14.94 -22.92 -11.25
N TRP A 147 -14.69 -24.21 -11.42
CA TRP A 147 -13.79 -24.73 -12.45
C TRP A 147 -14.53 -25.76 -13.27
N GLN A 148 -14.53 -25.62 -14.59
CA GLN A 148 -14.80 -26.76 -15.46
C GLN A 148 -13.53 -27.61 -15.49
N PHE A 149 -13.67 -28.93 -15.56
CA PHE A 149 -12.51 -29.79 -15.66
C PHE A 149 -12.69 -30.92 -16.66
N ALA A 150 -11.59 -31.26 -17.31
CA ALA A 150 -11.44 -32.52 -18.03
C ALA A 150 -10.59 -33.46 -17.18
N TYR A 151 -10.93 -34.74 -17.14
CA TYR A 151 -10.23 -35.70 -16.28
C TYR A 151 -9.74 -36.93 -17.06
N GLN A 152 -8.60 -37.44 -16.64
CA GLN A 152 -7.99 -38.67 -17.13
C GLN A 152 -7.71 -39.56 -15.93
N ASN A 153 -8.15 -40.82 -15.99
CA ASN A 153 -7.82 -41.83 -14.99
C ASN A 153 -7.02 -42.95 -15.64
N ARG A 154 -5.73 -43.06 -15.29
CA ARG A 154 -4.78 -43.98 -15.92
C ARG A 154 -5.14 -45.46 -15.74
N PHE A 155 -5.97 -45.79 -14.75
CA PHE A 155 -6.32 -47.17 -14.41
C PHE A 155 -7.71 -47.58 -14.92
N ARG A 156 -8.57 -46.61 -15.29
CA ARG A 156 -9.95 -46.89 -15.71
C ARG A 156 -10.16 -46.79 -17.22
N PHE A 157 -9.52 -45.84 -17.89
CA PHE A 157 -9.71 -45.61 -19.32
C PHE A 157 -8.52 -44.90 -19.98
N THR A 158 -8.44 -45.00 -21.30
CA THR A 158 -7.42 -44.33 -22.11
C THR A 158 -7.99 -43.04 -22.70
N GLY A 159 -7.24 -41.94 -22.61
CA GLY A 159 -7.65 -40.62 -23.11
C GLY A 159 -8.13 -39.66 -22.01
N GLU A 160 -8.55 -38.47 -22.41
CA GLU A 160 -9.05 -37.42 -21.53
C GLU A 160 -10.56 -37.24 -21.74
N CYS A 161 -11.35 -37.37 -20.67
CA CYS A 161 -12.78 -37.11 -20.71
C CYS A 161 -13.03 -35.62 -20.47
N ASN A 162 -13.48 -34.91 -21.50
CA ASN A 162 -13.86 -33.50 -21.44
C ASN A 162 -15.37 -33.36 -21.67
N HIS A 163 -16.11 -33.04 -20.61
CA HIS A 163 -17.56 -32.83 -20.67
C HIS A 163 -17.93 -31.47 -20.05
N PRO A 164 -18.77 -30.64 -20.69
CA PRO A 164 -19.08 -29.28 -20.21
C PRO A 164 -19.78 -29.23 -18.84
N GLY A 165 -20.51 -30.29 -18.50
CA GLY A 165 -21.15 -30.44 -17.18
C GLY A 165 -20.22 -30.92 -16.05
N ALA A 166 -18.95 -31.23 -16.33
CA ALA A 166 -17.99 -31.63 -15.30
C ALA A 166 -17.39 -30.37 -14.65
N GLN A 167 -17.67 -30.18 -13.36
CA GLN A 167 -17.30 -28.95 -12.65
C GLN A 167 -16.87 -29.20 -11.20
N ILE A 168 -15.94 -28.39 -10.72
CA ILE A 168 -15.55 -28.27 -9.31
C ILE A 168 -16.14 -26.95 -8.81
N LYS A 169 -16.87 -26.99 -7.70
CA LYS A 169 -17.47 -25.82 -7.06
C LYS A 169 -16.94 -25.69 -5.63
N SER A 170 -16.03 -24.74 -5.43
CA SER A 170 -15.45 -24.40 -4.13
C SER A 170 -15.67 -22.92 -3.83
N CYS A 171 -16.92 -22.57 -3.53
CA CYS A 171 -17.34 -21.20 -3.24
C CYS A 171 -17.66 -21.02 -1.77
N GLN A 172 -17.28 -19.86 -1.22
CA GLN A 172 -17.75 -19.44 0.09
C GLN A 172 -19.26 -19.23 0.01
N THR A 173 -20.01 -19.92 0.86
CA THR A 173 -21.41 -19.58 1.07
C THR A 173 -21.47 -18.37 1.99
N ALA A 174 -22.38 -17.43 1.76
CA ALA A 174 -22.55 -16.27 2.64
C ALA A 174 -23.03 -16.72 4.02
N GLY A 175 -22.08 -16.98 4.92
CA GLY A 175 -22.32 -17.28 6.33
C GLY A 175 -22.52 -15.99 7.12
N THR A 176 -23.32 -16.08 8.17
CA THR A 176 -23.52 -14.99 9.12
C THR A 176 -22.18 -14.50 9.69
N GLN A 177 -22.17 -13.25 10.16
CA GLN A 177 -21.07 -12.47 10.74
C GLN A 177 -20.12 -13.16 11.75
N PHE A 178 -20.31 -14.44 12.09
CA PHE A 178 -19.53 -15.15 13.10
C PHE A 178 -18.94 -16.52 12.73
N LEU A 179 -19.21 -17.15 11.58
CA LEU A 179 -18.71 -18.53 11.33
C LEU A 179 -18.26 -18.76 9.88
N ILE A 180 -17.03 -19.28 9.75
CA ILE A 180 -16.30 -19.60 8.52
C ILE A 180 -17.08 -20.64 7.68
N THR A 181 -17.70 -20.20 6.58
CA THR A 181 -18.50 -21.03 5.67
C THR A 181 -17.77 -21.29 4.34
N ASN A 182 -16.67 -22.04 4.38
CA ASN A 182 -16.09 -22.69 3.20
C ASN A 182 -15.21 -23.89 3.58
N GLN A 183 -15.78 -24.82 4.37
CA GLN A 183 -15.07 -26.02 4.84
C GLN A 183 -15.21 -27.20 3.88
N LYS A 184 -16.03 -27.05 2.83
CA LYS A 184 -16.40 -28.11 1.91
C LYS A 184 -16.49 -27.59 0.48
N PHE A 185 -16.19 -28.45 -0.48
CA PHE A 185 -16.41 -28.21 -1.91
C PHE A 185 -16.96 -29.46 -2.58
N SER A 186 -17.56 -29.30 -3.76
CA SER A 186 -18.09 -30.43 -4.54
C SER A 186 -17.40 -30.57 -5.88
N ILE A 187 -17.23 -31.83 -6.31
CA ILE A 187 -16.80 -32.19 -7.66
C ILE A 187 -17.94 -32.96 -8.32
N THR A 188 -18.41 -32.46 -9.45
CA THR A 188 -19.39 -33.12 -10.31
C THR A 188 -18.67 -33.76 -11.48
N TYR A 189 -18.62 -35.09 -11.48
CA TYR A 189 -18.15 -35.91 -12.60
C TYR A 189 -19.27 -36.15 -13.59
N LYS A 190 -18.91 -36.18 -14.87
CA LYS A 190 -19.81 -36.54 -15.97
C LYS A 190 -19.19 -37.61 -16.87
N SER A 191 -20.03 -38.50 -17.40
CA SER A 191 -19.64 -39.50 -18.38
C SER A 191 -19.39 -38.86 -19.76
N CYS A 192 -18.42 -39.37 -20.51
CA CYS A 192 -18.11 -38.90 -21.86
C CYS A 192 -18.65 -39.89 -22.91
N PRO A 193 -19.31 -39.39 -23.98
CA PRO A 193 -19.85 -40.25 -25.03
C PRO A 193 -18.70 -40.99 -25.74
N GLY A 194 -18.83 -42.31 -25.89
CA GLY A 194 -17.84 -43.15 -26.56
C GLY A 194 -16.65 -43.59 -25.69
N MET A 195 -16.62 -43.25 -24.40
CA MET A 195 -15.57 -43.68 -23.47
C MET A 195 -16.11 -44.60 -22.37
N THR A 196 -15.75 -45.88 -22.42
CA THR A 196 -16.07 -46.85 -21.37
C THR A 196 -15.22 -46.56 -20.11
N GLY A 197 -15.83 -46.65 -18.92
CA GLY A 197 -15.15 -46.40 -17.65
C GLY A 197 -15.23 -44.95 -17.12
N THR A 198 -15.85 -44.03 -17.88
CA THR A 198 -16.28 -42.72 -17.36
C THR A 198 -17.60 -42.85 -16.60
N PHE A 199 -17.85 -41.98 -15.62
CA PHE A 199 -19.02 -42.08 -14.74
C PHE A 199 -19.65 -40.72 -14.43
N ASP A 200 -20.94 -40.76 -14.09
CA ASP A 200 -21.68 -39.61 -13.58
C ASP A 200 -21.77 -39.71 -12.05
N GLY A 201 -21.37 -38.66 -11.35
CA GLY A 201 -21.41 -38.66 -9.88
C GLY A 201 -21.09 -37.30 -9.29
N VAL A 202 -21.58 -37.04 -8.09
CA VAL A 202 -21.24 -35.82 -7.32
C VAL A 202 -20.58 -36.25 -6.03
N VAL A 203 -19.35 -35.78 -5.81
CA VAL A 203 -18.57 -36.05 -4.61
C VAL A 203 -18.42 -34.76 -3.82
N GLU A 204 -18.69 -34.83 -2.53
CA GLU A 204 -18.55 -33.70 -1.60
C GLU A 204 -17.36 -33.97 -0.69
N TYR A 205 -16.39 -33.06 -0.71
CA TYR A 205 -15.17 -33.15 0.06
C TYR A 205 -15.16 -32.08 1.14
N SER A 206 -14.71 -32.45 2.34
CA SER A 206 -14.38 -31.52 3.43
C SER A 206 -12.87 -31.36 3.51
N CYS A 207 -12.38 -30.13 3.67
CA CYS A 207 -10.94 -29.86 3.67
C CYS A 207 -10.29 -30.18 5.01
N LEU A 208 -9.17 -30.91 4.96
CA LEU A 208 -8.35 -31.26 6.12
C LEU A 208 -7.18 -30.29 6.31
N GLY A 209 -6.74 -29.64 5.22
CA GLY A 209 -5.71 -28.62 5.20
C GLY A 209 -4.76 -28.79 4.00
N ASP A 210 -3.84 -27.84 3.86
CA ASP A 210 -2.87 -27.78 2.77
C ASP A 210 -1.46 -27.43 3.25
N TRP A 211 -0.45 -27.84 2.48
CA TRP A 211 0.95 -27.58 2.76
C TRP A 211 1.76 -27.53 1.45
N PHE A 212 2.96 -26.96 1.54
CA PHE A 212 3.86 -26.82 0.39
C PHE A 212 5.09 -27.71 0.58
N VAL A 213 5.50 -28.38 -0.50
CA VAL A 213 6.78 -29.07 -0.62
C VAL A 213 7.45 -28.51 -1.86
N GLU A 214 8.45 -27.66 -1.67
CA GLU A 214 9.12 -26.92 -2.76
C GLU A 214 8.11 -26.13 -3.60
N LYS A 215 7.92 -26.50 -4.87
CA LYS A 215 6.98 -25.89 -5.83
C LYS A 215 5.59 -26.54 -5.81
N ASN A 216 5.46 -27.69 -5.16
CA ASN A 216 4.26 -28.48 -5.14
C ASN A 216 3.37 -28.07 -3.96
N HIS A 217 2.10 -27.82 -4.26
CA HIS A 217 1.05 -27.52 -3.30
C HIS A 217 0.18 -28.76 -3.11
N PHE A 218 0.24 -29.33 -1.91
CA PHE A 218 -0.56 -30.47 -1.53
C PHE A 218 -1.74 -30.03 -0.68
N PHE A 219 -2.90 -30.64 -0.89
CA PHE A 219 -4.02 -30.49 0.01
C PHE A 219 -4.77 -31.80 0.19
N ALA A 220 -5.23 -32.03 1.42
CA ALA A 220 -5.91 -33.24 1.81
C ALA A 220 -7.39 -32.98 2.09
N VAL A 221 -8.21 -33.96 1.74
CA VAL A 221 -9.67 -33.86 1.88
C VAL A 221 -10.27 -35.18 2.33
N VAL A 222 -11.48 -35.08 2.89
CA VAL A 222 -12.26 -36.23 3.35
C VAL A 222 -13.66 -36.20 2.75
N ASN A 223 -14.08 -37.32 2.16
CA ASN A 223 -15.47 -37.53 1.75
C ASN A 223 -16.24 -38.14 2.92
N THR A 224 -17.05 -37.34 3.62
CA THR A 224 -17.79 -37.80 4.80
C THR A 224 -18.93 -38.78 4.46
N LYS A 225 -19.31 -38.91 3.18
CA LYS A 225 -20.34 -39.85 2.73
C LYS A 225 -19.76 -41.21 2.37
N GLU A 226 -18.43 -41.33 2.25
CA GLU A 226 -17.78 -42.61 1.94
C GLU A 226 -17.58 -43.44 3.21
N SER A 227 -17.99 -44.70 3.14
CA SER A 227 -17.89 -45.67 4.23
C SER A 227 -16.51 -46.35 4.24
N ARG A 228 -15.93 -46.56 3.05
CA ARG A 228 -14.65 -47.23 2.86
C ARG A 228 -13.49 -46.29 3.18
N LYS A 229 -12.78 -46.56 4.29
CA LYS A 229 -11.71 -45.68 4.80
C LYS A 229 -10.58 -45.43 3.78
N ASP A 230 -10.28 -46.41 2.93
CA ASP A 230 -9.27 -46.33 1.88
C ASP A 230 -9.63 -45.35 0.75
N GLU A 231 -10.93 -45.18 0.47
CA GLU A 231 -11.44 -44.25 -0.55
C GLU A 231 -11.92 -42.92 0.05
N LYS A 232 -12.17 -42.90 1.37
CA LYS A 232 -12.67 -41.75 2.15
C LYS A 232 -11.73 -40.56 2.14
N TYR A 233 -10.42 -40.79 2.21
CA TYR A 233 -9.39 -39.74 2.23
C TYR A 233 -8.72 -39.61 0.88
N ARG A 234 -8.48 -38.38 0.43
CA ARG A 234 -7.85 -38.08 -0.85
C ARG A 234 -6.84 -36.96 -0.70
N CYS A 235 -5.77 -37.05 -1.47
CA CYS A 235 -4.78 -36.00 -1.61
C CYS A 235 -4.87 -35.41 -3.01
N PHE A 236 -4.62 -34.12 -3.09
CA PHE A 236 -4.55 -33.37 -4.31
C PHE A 236 -3.18 -32.71 -4.38
N LEU A 237 -2.65 -32.62 -5.60
CA LEU A 237 -1.37 -32.01 -5.91
C LEU A 237 -1.57 -30.98 -7.02
N LYS A 238 -1.10 -29.77 -6.78
CA LYS A 238 -1.03 -28.69 -7.77
C LYS A 238 0.40 -28.18 -7.84
N ASN A 239 0.86 -27.80 -9.03
CA ASN A 239 2.14 -27.12 -9.17
C ASN A 239 1.91 -25.61 -9.10
N ARG A 240 2.79 -24.88 -8.39
CA ARG A 240 2.76 -23.42 -8.36
C ARG A 240 3.02 -22.80 -9.74
N ASP A 241 3.85 -23.44 -10.56
CA ASP A 241 4.24 -22.96 -11.89
C ASP A 241 3.18 -23.32 -12.96
N ASP A 242 2.44 -24.42 -12.76
CA ASP A 242 1.38 -24.90 -13.66
C ASP A 242 0.08 -25.10 -12.87
N ASP A 243 -0.72 -24.03 -12.81
CA ASP A 243 -1.94 -23.98 -12.01
C ASP A 243 -3.19 -24.51 -12.72
N LEU A 244 -3.04 -24.96 -13.97
CA LEU A 244 -4.10 -25.50 -14.82
C LEU A 244 -4.33 -27.00 -14.63
N TYR A 245 -3.39 -27.71 -14.01
CA TYR A 245 -3.53 -29.14 -13.77
C TYR A 245 -3.51 -29.48 -12.28
N ILE A 246 -4.36 -30.44 -11.92
CA ILE A 246 -4.47 -30.99 -10.57
C ILE A 246 -4.30 -32.51 -10.66
N GLY A 247 -3.41 -33.05 -9.83
CA GLY A 247 -3.25 -34.47 -9.60
C GLY A 247 -4.08 -34.93 -8.42
N VAL A 248 -4.75 -36.08 -8.52
CA VAL A 248 -5.60 -36.63 -7.45
C VAL A 248 -5.20 -38.07 -7.15
N SER A 249 -5.13 -38.42 -5.86
CA SER A 249 -4.85 -39.78 -5.41
C SER A 249 -6.07 -40.70 -5.52
N ILE A 250 -5.84 -42.00 -5.76
CA ILE A 250 -6.93 -43.01 -5.78
C ILE A 250 -7.21 -43.58 -4.37
N THR A 251 -6.21 -43.54 -3.51
CA THR A 251 -6.21 -44.07 -2.15
C THR A 251 -5.84 -42.95 -1.17
N ALA A 252 -5.95 -43.24 0.12
CA ALA A 252 -5.46 -42.41 1.22
C ALA A 252 -3.92 -42.35 1.30
N GLU A 253 -3.25 -42.04 0.18
CA GLU A 253 -1.80 -42.04 0.03
C GLU A 253 -1.34 -40.80 -0.77
N CYS A 254 -0.83 -39.79 -0.07
CA CYS A 254 -0.32 -38.57 -0.73
C CYS A 254 1.03 -38.81 -1.42
N ASN A 255 1.81 -39.78 -0.95
CA ASN A 255 3.14 -40.11 -1.48
C ASN A 255 3.13 -40.63 -2.93
N THR A 256 1.98 -41.10 -3.42
CA THR A 256 1.80 -41.51 -4.82
C THR A 256 1.85 -40.31 -5.78
N LEU A 257 1.56 -39.11 -5.28
CA LEU A 257 1.55 -37.87 -6.05
C LEU A 257 2.93 -37.23 -6.07
N LYS A 258 3.79 -37.68 -6.98
CA LYS A 258 5.13 -37.07 -7.18
C LYS A 258 5.06 -35.80 -8.05
N THR A 259 4.29 -35.87 -9.12
CA THR A 259 4.13 -34.81 -10.12
C THR A 259 2.72 -34.91 -10.70
N VAL A 260 2.11 -33.78 -11.04
CA VAL A 260 0.74 -33.73 -11.59
C VAL A 260 0.56 -34.66 -12.79
N GLU A 261 1.57 -34.75 -13.66
CA GLU A 261 1.54 -35.61 -14.86
C GLU A 261 1.46 -37.09 -14.53
N LYS A 262 2.25 -37.56 -13.56
CA LYS A 262 2.34 -38.97 -13.14
C LYS A 262 1.22 -39.39 -12.17
N SER A 263 0.34 -38.46 -11.79
CA SER A 263 -0.75 -38.73 -10.87
C SER A 263 -1.70 -39.81 -11.41
N PRO A 264 -2.27 -40.65 -10.54
CA PRO A 264 -3.28 -41.66 -10.89
C PRO A 264 -4.47 -41.09 -11.66
N GLU A 265 -5.01 -39.98 -11.15
CA GLU A 265 -6.01 -39.16 -11.80
C GLU A 265 -5.43 -37.77 -12.03
N ARG A 266 -5.61 -37.27 -13.25
CA ARG A 266 -5.17 -35.93 -13.66
C ARG A 266 -6.40 -35.16 -14.13
N MET A 267 -6.56 -33.95 -13.60
CA MET A 267 -7.60 -33.01 -14.00
C MET A 267 -6.96 -31.80 -14.67
N ARG A 268 -7.46 -31.41 -15.84
CA ARG A 268 -7.18 -30.10 -16.46
C ARG A 268 -8.34 -29.17 -16.14
N ILE A 269 -8.08 -28.12 -15.38
CA ILE A 269 -9.09 -27.17 -14.93
C ILE A 269 -9.09 -25.91 -15.79
N THR A 270 -10.28 -25.36 -16.04
CA THR A 270 -10.50 -24.08 -16.70
C THR A 270 -11.49 -23.26 -15.87
N PRO A 271 -11.18 -22.03 -15.48
CA PRO A 271 -12.07 -21.22 -14.64
C PRO A 271 -13.36 -20.87 -15.40
N VAL A 272 -14.49 -20.99 -14.71
CA VAL A 272 -15.81 -20.62 -15.23
C VAL A 272 -16.37 -19.47 -14.41
N LYS A 273 -16.86 -18.43 -15.09
CA LYS A 273 -17.58 -17.34 -14.43
C LYS A 273 -18.91 -17.86 -13.91
N ALA A 274 -19.04 -18.02 -12.59
CA ALA A 274 -20.25 -18.59 -12.00
C ALA A 274 -21.42 -17.58 -11.92
N GLU A 275 -21.13 -16.29 -11.77
CA GLU A 275 -22.16 -15.25 -11.61
C GLU A 275 -21.94 -14.09 -12.60
N VAL A 276 -23.02 -13.70 -13.27
CA VAL A 276 -23.10 -12.48 -14.08
C VAL A 276 -23.88 -11.45 -13.27
N VAL A 277 -23.26 -10.31 -13.00
CA VAL A 277 -23.90 -9.20 -12.29
C VAL A 277 -24.41 -8.20 -13.32
N GLU A 278 -25.69 -7.89 -13.28
CA GLU A 278 -26.26 -6.85 -14.14
C GLU A 278 -25.81 -5.45 -13.67
N PRO A 279 -25.36 -4.57 -14.59
CA PRO A 279 -24.94 -3.22 -14.26
C PRO A 279 -26.15 -2.35 -13.89
N GLY A 280 -26.05 -1.66 -12.76
CA GLY A 280 -27.06 -0.70 -12.29
C GLY A 280 -26.74 0.77 -12.62
N CYS A 281 -25.53 1.04 -13.10
CA CYS A 281 -25.09 2.39 -13.45
C CYS A 281 -24.10 2.41 -14.62
N ARG A 282 -23.83 3.63 -15.11
CA ARG A 282 -22.84 3.90 -16.16
C ARG A 282 -21.67 4.71 -15.62
N LEU A 283 -20.49 4.39 -16.10
CA LEU A 283 -19.27 5.16 -15.92
C LEU A 283 -19.28 6.41 -16.81
N PRO A 284 -18.49 7.45 -16.48
CA PRO A 284 -18.33 8.62 -17.34
C PRO A 284 -17.81 8.22 -18.72
N GLN A 285 -18.44 8.74 -19.78
CA GLN A 285 -18.08 8.41 -21.18
C GLN A 285 -16.62 8.72 -21.51
N ASN A 286 -16.05 9.75 -20.88
CA ASN A 286 -14.65 10.14 -21.12
C ASN A 286 -13.65 9.06 -20.68
N PHE A 287 -14.05 8.15 -19.77
CA PHE A 287 -13.15 7.12 -19.25
C PHE A 287 -13.05 5.90 -20.16
N SER A 288 -13.91 5.76 -21.16
CA SER A 288 -13.93 4.59 -22.03
C SER A 288 -12.63 4.50 -22.85
N GLY A 289 -11.95 3.35 -22.78
CA GLY A 289 -10.65 3.18 -23.44
C GLY A 289 -9.73 2.15 -22.79
N ASN A 290 -8.49 2.12 -23.29
CA ASN A 290 -7.41 1.28 -22.76
C ASN A 290 -6.48 2.10 -21.88
N TRP A 291 -6.23 1.60 -20.67
CA TRP A 291 -5.50 2.27 -19.60
C TRP A 291 -4.48 1.32 -18.97
N ILE A 292 -3.53 1.88 -18.24
CA ILE A 292 -2.52 1.19 -17.45
C ILE A 292 -2.68 1.62 -16.00
N ASN A 293 -2.72 0.65 -15.09
CA ASN A 293 -2.88 0.91 -13.66
C ASN A 293 -1.54 0.93 -12.92
N THR A 294 -1.19 2.10 -12.40
CA THR A 294 0.02 2.30 -11.60
C THR A 294 -0.01 1.64 -10.22
N ALA A 295 -1.18 1.26 -9.71
CA ALA A 295 -1.31 0.65 -8.38
C ALA A 295 -0.84 -0.82 -8.32
N ASN A 296 -0.78 -1.52 -9.45
CA ASN A 296 -0.57 -2.97 -9.49
C ASN A 296 0.33 -3.38 -10.66
N ILE A 297 1.64 -3.09 -10.55
CA ILE A 297 2.71 -3.40 -11.52
C ILE A 297 2.24 -3.19 -12.97
N ASP A 298 1.75 -1.98 -13.27
CA ASP A 298 1.33 -1.55 -14.62
C ASP A 298 0.31 -2.50 -15.30
N ALA A 299 -0.69 -2.98 -14.53
CA ALA A 299 -1.75 -3.84 -15.04
C ALA A 299 -2.55 -3.19 -16.20
N ASP A 300 -2.90 -3.99 -17.21
CA ASP A 300 -3.74 -3.56 -18.32
C ASP A 300 -5.18 -3.37 -17.84
N VAL A 301 -5.75 -2.20 -18.07
CA VAL A 301 -7.14 -1.86 -17.71
C VAL A 301 -7.93 -1.48 -18.94
N PHE A 302 -9.05 -2.16 -19.15
CA PHE A 302 -10.04 -1.80 -20.16
C PHE A 302 -11.29 -1.27 -19.49
N ILE A 303 -11.66 -0.03 -19.80
CA ILE A 303 -12.86 0.61 -19.28
C ILE A 303 -13.89 0.72 -20.41
N ASN A 304 -15.08 0.19 -20.14
CA ASN A 304 -16.27 0.35 -20.95
C ASN A 304 -17.31 1.15 -20.14
N ASP A 305 -18.44 1.50 -20.75
CA ASP A 305 -19.50 2.32 -20.13
C ASP A 305 -20.06 1.73 -18.83
N THR A 306 -19.90 0.43 -18.58
CA THR A 306 -20.48 -0.27 -17.41
C THR A 306 -19.48 -1.12 -16.63
N HIS A 307 -18.32 -1.40 -17.22
CA HIS A 307 -17.36 -2.38 -16.71
C HIS A 307 -15.94 -1.82 -16.71
N ILE A 308 -15.19 -2.12 -15.65
CA ILE A 308 -13.73 -1.95 -15.61
C ILE A 308 -13.12 -3.34 -15.54
N ILE A 309 -12.25 -3.66 -16.48
CA ILE A 309 -11.60 -4.96 -16.57
C ILE A 309 -10.12 -4.74 -16.34
N GLU A 310 -9.62 -5.23 -15.21
CA GLU A 310 -8.22 -5.15 -14.84
C GLU A 310 -7.56 -6.51 -15.05
N THR A 311 -6.48 -6.54 -15.83
CA THR A 311 -5.69 -7.74 -16.13
C THR A 311 -4.27 -7.51 -15.66
N TYR A 312 -3.89 -8.24 -14.61
CA TYR A 312 -2.57 -8.18 -14.01
C TYR A 312 -1.74 -9.40 -14.44
N HIS A 313 -0.49 -9.17 -14.85
CA HIS A 313 0.43 -10.19 -15.33
C HIS A 313 1.56 -10.41 -14.32
N PRO A 314 1.45 -11.38 -13.39
CA PRO A 314 2.55 -11.71 -12.50
C PRO A 314 3.78 -12.28 -13.25
N ASP A 315 3.55 -13.00 -14.35
CA ASP A 315 4.58 -13.71 -15.14
C ASP A 315 4.20 -13.68 -16.64
N GLU A 316 5.15 -13.89 -17.57
CA GLU A 316 4.93 -13.81 -19.04
C GLU A 316 3.81 -14.74 -19.56
N GLY A 317 3.53 -15.85 -18.88
CA GLY A 317 2.49 -16.81 -19.25
C GLY A 317 1.21 -16.74 -18.43
N ARG A 318 1.17 -15.92 -17.38
CA ARG A 318 0.07 -15.93 -16.39
C ARG A 318 -0.60 -14.58 -16.30
N TYR A 319 -1.93 -14.58 -16.32
CA TYR A 319 -2.72 -13.37 -16.09
C TYR A 319 -3.81 -13.63 -15.07
N ARG A 320 -4.07 -12.62 -14.23
CA ARG A 320 -5.22 -12.57 -13.32
C ARG A 320 -6.12 -11.45 -13.76
N ARG A 321 -7.36 -11.78 -14.07
CA ARG A 321 -8.36 -10.80 -14.50
C ARG A 321 -9.40 -10.57 -13.39
N SER A 322 -9.64 -9.31 -13.09
CA SER A 322 -10.71 -8.86 -12.21
C SER A 322 -11.67 -7.99 -13.02
N VAL A 323 -12.97 -8.28 -12.94
CA VAL A 323 -14.01 -7.51 -13.61
C VAL A 323 -14.79 -6.75 -12.55
N TYR A 324 -14.88 -5.44 -12.69
CA TYR A 324 -15.67 -4.56 -11.84
C TYR A 324 -16.90 -4.10 -12.62
N VAL A 325 -18.09 -4.31 -12.07
CA VAL A 325 -19.37 -3.96 -12.70
C VAL A 325 -20.03 -2.84 -11.89
N CYS A 326 -20.43 -1.76 -12.55
CA CYS A 326 -21.08 -0.63 -11.89
C CYS A 326 -22.46 -1.01 -11.34
N ARG A 327 -22.68 -0.86 -10.02
CA ARG A 327 -23.96 -1.13 -9.36
C ARG A 327 -24.73 0.13 -8.99
N GLU A 328 -24.10 1.04 -8.27
CA GLU A 328 -24.70 2.30 -7.84
C GLU A 328 -23.66 3.42 -7.84
N THR A 329 -24.10 4.66 -8.10
CA THR A 329 -23.22 5.84 -8.10
C THR A 329 -23.81 6.95 -7.25
N ARG A 330 -22.98 7.64 -6.48
CA ARG A 330 -23.33 8.91 -5.82
C ARG A 330 -22.13 9.84 -5.83
N ASP A 331 -22.33 11.04 -6.36
CA ASP A 331 -21.28 12.06 -6.52
C ASP A 331 -20.10 11.51 -7.33
N SER A 332 -18.88 11.52 -6.76
CA SER A 332 -17.65 10.95 -7.31
C SER A 332 -17.44 9.46 -7.00
N ARG A 333 -18.34 8.84 -6.21
CA ARG A 333 -18.19 7.48 -5.70
C ARG A 333 -19.07 6.48 -6.44
N TYR A 334 -18.46 5.38 -6.83
CA TYR A 334 -19.05 4.30 -7.60
C TYR A 334 -18.90 3.00 -6.84
N MET A 335 -20.02 2.40 -6.45
CA MET A 335 -20.04 1.06 -5.90
C MET A 335 -19.96 0.06 -7.04
N MET A 336 -18.89 -0.71 -7.06
CA MET A 336 -18.58 -1.70 -8.08
C MET A 336 -18.69 -3.11 -7.51
N ALA A 337 -19.36 -4.01 -8.21
CA ALA A 337 -19.28 -5.43 -7.94
C ALA A 337 -18.00 -5.99 -8.58
N ARG A 338 -17.06 -6.43 -7.76
CA ARG A 338 -15.83 -7.12 -8.15
C ARG A 338 -16.12 -8.61 -8.34
N LEU A 339 -15.84 -9.09 -9.54
CA LEU A 339 -15.87 -10.49 -9.94
C LEU A 339 -14.45 -10.90 -10.32
N THR A 340 -13.85 -11.78 -9.52
CA THR A 340 -12.59 -12.44 -9.91
C THR A 340 -12.88 -13.55 -10.91
N VAL A 341 -11.93 -13.89 -11.79
CA VAL A 341 -12.07 -15.00 -12.74
C VAL A 341 -12.37 -16.33 -12.05
N ASP A 342 -11.89 -16.52 -10.82
CA ASP A 342 -12.17 -17.71 -10.01
C ASP A 342 -13.65 -17.78 -9.57
N GLY A 343 -14.41 -16.68 -9.67
CA GLY A 343 -15.85 -16.72 -9.91
C GLY A 343 -16.76 -17.10 -8.74
N CYS A 344 -16.26 -17.26 -7.51
CA CYS A 344 -17.07 -17.74 -6.39
C CYS A 344 -17.68 -16.67 -5.48
N GLN A 345 -17.09 -15.48 -5.42
CA GLN A 345 -17.51 -14.44 -4.49
C GLN A 345 -17.70 -13.13 -5.24
N LYS A 346 -18.92 -12.58 -5.12
CA LYS A 346 -19.17 -11.18 -5.45
C LYS A 346 -18.75 -10.35 -4.24
N ASP A 347 -17.78 -9.49 -4.45
CA ASP A 347 -17.43 -8.47 -3.49
C ASP A 347 -17.88 -7.11 -4.02
N TYR A 348 -18.25 -6.22 -3.12
CA TYR A 348 -18.53 -4.83 -3.44
C TYR A 348 -17.35 -3.99 -3.00
N ILE A 349 -16.92 -3.10 -3.89
CA ILE A 349 -15.80 -2.21 -3.66
C ILE A 349 -16.18 -0.81 -4.11
N CYS A 350 -15.77 0.19 -3.34
CA CYS A 350 -16.00 1.57 -3.73
C CYS A 350 -14.82 2.10 -4.55
N PHE A 351 -15.12 2.70 -5.69
CA PHE A 351 -14.20 3.56 -6.42
C PHE A 351 -14.59 5.01 -6.18
N ASP A 352 -13.63 5.87 -5.86
CA ASP A 352 -13.81 7.32 -5.86
C ASP A 352 -12.98 7.91 -6.99
N PHE A 353 -13.64 8.48 -7.99
CA PHE A 353 -13.00 9.01 -9.19
C PHE A 353 -12.92 10.53 -9.14
N VAL A 354 -11.76 11.07 -9.48
CA VAL A 354 -11.61 12.48 -9.85
C VAL A 354 -11.92 12.61 -11.34
N PRO A 355 -12.57 13.72 -11.78
CA PRO A 355 -12.74 13.98 -13.21
C PRO A 355 -11.42 13.83 -13.97
N GLN A 356 -11.49 13.13 -15.11
CA GLN A 356 -10.35 12.98 -16.00
C GLN A 356 -9.87 14.35 -16.47
N HIS A 357 -8.57 14.46 -16.64
CA HIS A 357 -7.90 15.58 -17.29
C HIS A 357 -6.78 15.00 -18.14
N HIS A 358 -6.58 15.56 -19.33
CA HIS A 358 -5.62 15.04 -20.30
C HIS A 358 -5.79 13.52 -20.50
N ASN A 359 -4.72 12.74 -20.34
CA ASN A 359 -4.71 11.28 -20.45
C ASN A 359 -4.60 10.57 -19.09
N ILE A 360 -5.11 11.18 -18.01
CA ILE A 360 -4.96 10.69 -16.64
C ILE A 360 -6.33 10.64 -15.95
N ILE A 361 -6.66 9.47 -15.40
CA ILE A 361 -7.78 9.31 -14.46
C ILE A 361 -7.20 9.02 -13.09
N ARG A 362 -7.54 9.85 -12.10
CA ARG A 362 -7.13 9.64 -10.71
C ARG A 362 -8.26 8.99 -9.94
N TYR A 363 -7.95 7.97 -9.17
CA TYR A 363 -8.96 7.25 -8.43
C TYR A 363 -8.45 6.73 -7.09
N ARG A 364 -9.39 6.35 -6.22
CA ARG A 364 -9.12 5.62 -4.98
C ARG A 364 -10.02 4.42 -4.89
N LYS A 365 -9.52 3.38 -4.24
CA LYS A 365 -10.22 2.11 -4.07
C LYS A 365 -10.38 1.79 -2.59
N GLY A 366 -11.61 1.49 -2.20
CA GLY A 366 -11.94 1.03 -0.85
C GLY A 366 -11.58 -0.45 -0.63
N ILE A 367 -11.80 -0.94 0.59
CA ILE A 367 -11.71 -2.37 0.91
C ILE A 367 -12.90 -3.11 0.27
N ALA A 368 -12.66 -4.35 -0.16
CA ALA A 368 -13.70 -5.23 -0.68
C ALA A 368 -14.58 -5.77 0.46
N VAL A 369 -15.91 -5.70 0.32
CA VAL A 369 -16.90 -6.08 1.33
C VAL A 369 -18.02 -6.90 0.68
N ILE A 370 -18.54 -7.93 1.35
CA ILE A 370 -19.57 -8.84 0.79
C ILE A 370 -20.97 -8.19 0.77
N LYS A 371 -21.23 -7.26 1.68
CA LYS A 371 -22.55 -6.61 1.86
C LYS A 371 -22.85 -5.64 0.72
N ASP A 372 -23.97 -5.86 0.02
CA ASP A 372 -24.52 -4.97 -1.00
C ASP A 372 -25.23 -3.76 -0.36
N ASP A 373 -24.45 -2.82 0.18
CA ASP A 373 -24.97 -1.57 0.74
C ASP A 373 -24.00 -0.43 0.46
N PHE A 374 -24.43 0.53 -0.36
CA PHE A 374 -23.64 1.69 -0.76
C PHE A 374 -23.06 2.44 0.43
N HIS A 375 -23.83 2.65 1.50
CA HIS A 375 -23.37 3.43 2.65
C HIS A 375 -22.25 2.74 3.41
N THR A 376 -22.30 1.41 3.50
CA THR A 376 -21.25 0.61 4.14
C THR A 376 -20.00 0.56 3.26
N VAL A 377 -20.16 0.19 1.98
CA VAL A 377 -19.07 -0.03 1.02
C VAL A 377 -18.34 1.27 0.65
N CYS A 378 -19.09 2.34 0.39
CA CYS A 378 -18.56 3.64 -0.01
C CYS A 378 -18.39 4.64 1.14
N SER A 379 -18.37 4.18 2.39
CA SER A 379 -18.01 5.04 3.52
C SER A 379 -16.53 5.44 3.46
N TRP A 380 -16.22 6.67 3.90
CA TRP A 380 -14.85 7.18 3.91
C TRP A 380 -13.87 6.36 4.77
N VAL A 381 -14.39 5.51 5.67
CA VAL A 381 -13.60 4.62 6.53
C VAL A 381 -13.08 3.40 5.76
N GLN A 382 -13.75 2.98 4.68
CA GLN A 382 -13.32 1.84 3.86
C GLN A 382 -12.12 2.17 2.96
N PHE A 383 -11.81 3.45 2.76
CA PHE A 383 -10.57 3.86 2.12
C PHE A 383 -9.47 3.81 3.18
N LYS A 384 -8.44 2.99 2.95
CA LYS A 384 -7.32 2.88 3.89
C LYS A 384 -6.60 4.22 4.00
N ASN A 385 -6.89 4.95 5.07
CA ASN A 385 -6.18 6.18 5.41
C ASN A 385 -4.82 5.83 6.01
N ASN A 386 -3.83 5.61 5.16
CA ASN A 386 -2.47 5.91 5.58
C ASN A 386 -2.41 7.44 5.83
N VAL A 387 -1.46 7.90 6.65
CA VAL A 387 -1.41 9.25 7.25
C VAL A 387 -1.67 10.42 6.26
N ALA A 388 -1.49 10.23 4.95
CA ALA A 388 -1.95 11.13 3.89
C ALA A 388 -2.77 10.38 2.82
N TRP A 389 -3.76 11.07 2.25
CA TRP A 389 -4.61 10.56 1.17
C TRP A 389 -3.80 10.49 -0.13
N LYS A 390 -3.68 9.29 -0.72
CA LYS A 390 -3.03 9.06 -2.02
C LYS A 390 -4.08 8.63 -3.05
N TYR A 391 -4.01 9.19 -4.25
CA TYR A 391 -4.74 8.69 -5.42
C TYR A 391 -3.84 7.80 -6.26
N ASP A 392 -4.41 6.73 -6.78
CA ASP A 392 -3.80 5.90 -7.80
C ASP A 392 -4.18 6.45 -9.19
N LEU A 393 -3.36 6.13 -10.19
CA LEU A 393 -3.49 6.66 -11.55
C LEU A 393 -3.81 5.55 -12.54
N PHE A 394 -4.83 5.79 -13.38
CA PHE A 394 -4.95 5.16 -14.68
C PHE A 394 -4.36 6.09 -15.74
N LEU A 395 -3.34 5.60 -16.44
CA LEU A 395 -2.66 6.31 -17.53
C LEU A 395 -3.15 5.73 -18.87
N ALA A 396 -3.49 6.57 -19.85
CA ALA A 396 -3.95 6.07 -21.15
C ALA A 396 -2.84 5.25 -21.81
N LYS A 397 -3.14 4.03 -22.28
CA LYS A 397 -2.13 3.11 -22.83
C LYS A 397 -1.36 3.70 -24.03
N ASN A 398 -2.07 4.47 -24.86
CA ASN A 398 -1.53 5.25 -25.97
C ASN A 398 -1.86 6.73 -25.74
N PRO A 399 -1.02 7.47 -25.01
CA PRO A 399 -1.32 8.84 -24.58
C PRO A 399 -1.14 9.83 -25.74
N HIS A 400 -2.03 10.82 -25.81
CA HIS A 400 -1.85 11.96 -26.72
C HIS A 400 -0.97 13.04 -26.06
N PRO A 401 0.10 13.52 -26.73
CA PRO A 401 0.97 14.53 -26.13
C PRO A 401 0.23 15.84 -25.85
N VAL A 402 0.42 16.36 -24.64
CA VAL A 402 -0.12 17.64 -24.17
C VAL A 402 1.01 18.63 -23.96
N HIS A 403 0.67 19.91 -23.89
CA HIS A 403 1.64 20.96 -23.63
C HIS A 403 2.35 20.72 -22.29
N CYS A 404 3.67 20.84 -22.27
CA CYS A 404 4.45 20.62 -21.06
C CYS A 404 4.27 21.79 -20.07
N PRO A 405 4.09 21.52 -18.77
CA PRO A 405 3.95 22.57 -17.77
C PRO A 405 5.25 23.33 -17.51
N VAL A 406 6.39 22.77 -17.93
CA VAL A 406 7.70 23.41 -17.91
C VAL A 406 8.19 23.43 -19.35
N ALA A 407 8.34 24.63 -19.92
CA ALA A 407 8.97 24.80 -21.22
C ALA A 407 10.04 25.89 -21.20
N GLY A 408 10.96 25.83 -22.17
CA GLY A 408 12.16 26.65 -22.23
C GLY A 408 13.43 25.81 -22.43
N LYS A 409 14.59 26.46 -22.30
CA LYS A 409 15.90 25.84 -22.48
C LYS A 409 16.76 26.01 -21.23
N PHE A 410 17.11 24.89 -20.59
CA PHE A 410 17.70 24.87 -19.26
C PHE A 410 18.98 24.04 -19.21
N ASN A 411 19.99 24.57 -18.54
CA ASN A 411 21.18 23.82 -18.14
C ASN A 411 20.89 23.24 -16.75
N PHE A 412 21.14 21.95 -16.56
CA PHE A 412 20.78 21.27 -15.34
C PHE A 412 21.97 20.62 -14.61
N THR A 413 21.96 20.68 -13.29
CA THR A 413 22.81 19.81 -12.47
C THR A 413 21.95 18.68 -11.92
N GLN A 414 22.49 17.46 -11.93
CA GLN A 414 21.77 16.27 -11.51
C GLN A 414 22.40 15.61 -10.28
N ARG A 415 21.56 15.03 -9.43
CA ARG A 415 21.95 14.20 -8.27
C ARG A 415 20.97 13.05 -8.17
N GLY A 416 21.44 11.82 -7.91
CA GLY A 416 20.53 10.68 -7.88
C GLY A 416 21.22 9.34 -7.82
N ASP A 417 20.43 8.30 -7.52
CA ASP A 417 20.82 6.89 -7.66
C ASP A 417 21.00 6.49 -9.13
N GLN A 418 20.22 7.11 -10.03
CA GLN A 418 20.27 6.85 -11.47
C GLN A 418 20.21 8.18 -12.25
N PRO A 419 21.36 8.88 -12.41
CA PRO A 419 21.43 10.08 -13.24
C PRO A 419 21.22 9.76 -14.72
N PHE A 420 20.86 10.79 -15.50
CA PHE A 420 20.88 10.71 -16.96
C PHE A 420 22.31 10.56 -17.44
N GLU A 421 22.50 9.67 -18.42
CA GLU A 421 23.79 9.40 -19.05
C GLU A 421 23.65 9.59 -20.56
N THR A 422 24.76 9.91 -21.24
CA THR A 422 24.74 10.04 -22.69
C THR A 422 24.34 8.70 -23.34
N ARG A 423 23.23 8.68 -24.08
CA ARG A 423 22.71 7.48 -24.76
C ARG A 423 22.57 7.74 -26.26
N ILE A 424 23.14 6.87 -27.08
CA ILE A 424 22.93 6.95 -28.52
C ILE A 424 21.68 6.14 -28.87
N LEU A 425 20.61 6.84 -29.23
CA LEU A 425 19.36 6.23 -29.67
C LEU A 425 19.61 5.34 -30.91
N GLY A 426 19.30 4.04 -30.80
CA GLY A 426 19.43 3.09 -31.92
C GLY A 426 20.79 2.41 -32.08
N GLY A 427 21.73 2.58 -31.14
CA GLY A 427 23.03 1.89 -31.16
C GLY A 427 24.14 2.72 -31.82
N VAL A 428 25.01 2.11 -32.63
CA VAL A 428 26.09 2.84 -33.30
C VAL A 428 25.48 3.82 -34.32
N THR A 429 25.79 5.11 -34.23
CA THR A 429 25.27 6.13 -35.13
C THR A 429 25.45 5.72 -36.60
N LEU A 430 24.42 5.93 -37.44
CA LEU A 430 24.45 5.59 -38.88
C LEU A 430 25.61 6.26 -39.64
N SER A 431 26.17 7.34 -39.08
CA SER A 431 27.40 7.98 -39.54
C SER A 431 28.34 8.21 -38.36
N PRO A 432 29.67 8.05 -38.51
CA PRO A 432 30.61 8.44 -37.47
C PRO A 432 30.45 9.93 -37.17
N ARG A 433 30.25 10.29 -35.90
CA ARG A 433 30.20 11.69 -35.49
C ARG A 433 31.54 12.34 -35.92
N PRO A 434 31.53 13.40 -36.74
CA PRO A 434 32.77 14.10 -37.08
C PRO A 434 33.45 14.53 -35.78
N SER A 435 34.79 14.54 -35.74
CA SER A 435 35.56 14.95 -34.56
C SER A 435 35.33 16.44 -34.29
N LEU A 436 34.24 16.74 -33.60
CA LEU A 436 33.79 18.08 -33.32
C LEU A 436 34.51 18.57 -32.07
N TYR A 437 35.49 19.47 -32.25
CA TYR A 437 36.05 20.18 -31.09
C TYR A 437 34.96 21.07 -30.49
N CYS A 438 34.50 20.72 -29.29
CA CYS A 438 33.56 21.51 -28.50
C CYS A 438 34.31 22.43 -27.52
N LYS A 439 33.96 23.71 -27.50
CA LYS A 439 34.54 24.71 -26.58
C LYS A 439 33.97 24.61 -25.17
N GLN A 440 32.68 24.28 -25.06
CA GLN A 440 31.95 24.23 -23.80
C GLN A 440 30.91 23.13 -23.88
N ASN A 441 31.00 22.19 -22.95
CA ASN A 441 30.00 21.14 -22.75
C ASN A 441 29.10 21.55 -21.59
N ILE A 442 27.79 21.43 -21.79
CA ILE A 442 26.77 21.67 -20.77
C ILE A 442 25.75 20.55 -20.86
N SER A 443 24.98 20.34 -19.81
CA SER A 443 23.73 19.59 -19.89
C SER A 443 22.64 20.48 -20.49
N ASP A 444 21.73 19.89 -21.28
CA ASP A 444 20.60 20.60 -21.87
C ASP A 444 19.29 19.85 -21.60
N LEU A 445 18.33 20.55 -21.01
CA LEU A 445 16.94 20.15 -21.02
C LEU A 445 16.16 21.21 -21.80
N SER A 446 15.58 20.80 -22.92
CA SER A 446 14.92 21.72 -23.84
C SER A 446 13.51 21.25 -24.20
N VAL A 447 12.60 22.23 -24.22
CA VAL A 447 11.20 22.08 -24.62
C VAL A 447 10.88 23.23 -25.57
N CYS A 448 11.41 23.11 -26.77
CA CYS A 448 11.44 24.20 -27.77
C CYS A 448 10.64 23.88 -29.03
N ASP A 449 9.91 22.76 -29.05
CA ASP A 449 9.06 22.40 -30.17
C ASP A 449 7.91 23.42 -30.33
N THR A 450 7.34 23.55 -31.54
CA THR A 450 6.30 24.57 -31.82
C THR A 450 5.09 24.45 -30.90
N ASP A 451 4.80 23.22 -30.47
CA ASP A 451 3.69 22.90 -29.59
C ASP A 451 4.12 22.72 -28.11
N GLN A 452 5.44 22.72 -27.84
CA GLN A 452 6.06 22.46 -26.53
C GLN A 452 5.51 21.20 -25.83
N LYS A 453 5.35 20.10 -26.58
CA LYS A 453 4.78 18.82 -26.10
C LYS A 453 5.82 17.77 -25.74
N GLU A 454 7.08 18.01 -26.11
CA GLU A 454 8.18 17.05 -25.98
C GLU A 454 9.33 17.68 -25.19
N ILE A 455 9.84 16.91 -24.22
CA ILE A 455 11.03 17.22 -23.43
C ILE A 455 12.19 16.46 -24.05
N LEU A 456 13.24 17.19 -24.41
CA LEU A 456 14.51 16.67 -24.87
C LEU A 456 15.53 16.85 -23.73
N ILE A 457 16.29 15.81 -23.43
CA ILE A 457 17.35 15.85 -22.42
C ILE A 457 18.64 15.34 -23.04
N ASP A 458 19.70 16.12 -22.89
CA ASP A 458 21.08 15.78 -23.21
C ASP A 458 21.95 15.95 -21.97
N GLU A 459 22.71 14.92 -21.60
CA GLU A 459 23.65 15.01 -20.49
C GLU A 459 24.88 15.86 -20.89
N THR A 460 25.39 15.65 -22.10
CA THR A 460 26.51 16.40 -22.67
C THR A 460 26.13 17.00 -24.02
N TYR A 461 25.62 18.23 -23.98
CA TYR A 461 25.37 19.09 -25.14
C TYR A 461 26.55 20.01 -25.45
N CYS A 462 26.92 20.10 -26.73
CA CYS A 462 28.00 20.98 -27.17
C CYS A 462 27.52 22.42 -27.41
N LEU A 463 27.79 23.32 -26.48
CA LEU A 463 27.52 24.76 -26.62
C LEU A 463 28.61 25.47 -27.43
N SER A 464 28.80 25.05 -28.68
CA SER A 464 29.70 25.73 -29.63
C SER A 464 28.96 26.22 -30.85
N VAL A 465 29.30 27.43 -31.30
CA VAL A 465 28.78 28.01 -32.54
C VAL A 465 29.87 28.08 -33.60
N ASP A 466 29.46 28.03 -34.86
CA ASP A 466 30.30 28.29 -36.02
C ASP A 466 30.54 29.80 -36.22
N HIS A 467 31.27 30.16 -37.28
CA HIS A 467 31.53 31.56 -37.66
C HIS A 467 30.26 32.35 -38.06
N ARG A 468 29.13 31.68 -38.28
CA ARG A 468 27.83 32.26 -38.66
C ARG A 468 26.86 32.34 -37.48
N GLY A 469 27.29 31.89 -36.29
CA GLY A 469 26.46 31.82 -35.09
C GLY A 469 25.44 30.68 -35.12
N GLN A 470 25.63 29.66 -35.97
CA GLN A 470 24.85 28.43 -35.99
C GLN A 470 25.46 27.40 -35.03
N PRO A 471 24.65 26.51 -34.41
CA PRO A 471 25.18 25.40 -33.62
C PRO A 471 26.15 24.56 -34.44
N LYS A 472 27.32 24.24 -33.88
CA LYS A 472 28.36 23.47 -34.56
C LYS A 472 28.01 21.97 -34.60
N ASP A 473 27.26 21.50 -33.61
CA ASP A 473 26.70 20.16 -33.55
C ASP A 473 25.28 20.17 -34.11
N ILE A 474 25.15 19.72 -35.37
CA ILE A 474 23.87 19.61 -36.08
C ILE A 474 23.43 18.15 -36.27
N TYR A 475 24.24 17.20 -35.80
CA TYR A 475 24.04 15.76 -36.01
C TYR A 475 23.81 15.01 -34.69
N SER A 476 23.86 15.68 -33.53
CA SER A 476 23.51 15.09 -32.24
C SER A 476 22.00 14.95 -32.12
N ASP A 477 21.53 13.70 -32.13
CA ASP A 477 20.21 13.37 -31.62
C ASP A 477 20.21 13.48 -30.09
N PRO A 478 19.08 13.91 -29.49
CA PRO A 478 18.98 14.03 -28.05
C PRO A 478 19.10 12.67 -27.38
N ASP A 479 19.73 12.63 -26.21
CA ASP A 479 19.86 11.42 -25.40
C ASP A 479 18.46 10.90 -25.08
N TYR A 480 17.63 11.70 -24.40
CA TYR A 480 16.26 11.31 -24.03
C TYR A 480 15.21 12.16 -24.71
N LYS A 481 14.13 11.50 -25.15
CA LYS A 481 12.96 12.15 -25.76
C LYS A 481 11.70 11.66 -25.06
N MET A 482 11.05 12.56 -24.33
CA MET A 482 9.88 12.25 -23.51
C MET A 482 8.70 13.14 -23.90
N LYS A 483 7.51 12.57 -24.06
CA LYS A 483 6.28 13.31 -24.34
C LYS A 483 5.57 13.66 -23.04
N CYS A 484 5.09 14.90 -22.89
CA CYS A 484 4.26 15.29 -21.76
C CYS A 484 2.84 14.72 -21.94
N ILE A 485 2.31 14.05 -20.91
CA ILE A 485 1.02 13.35 -20.99
C ILE A 485 -0.08 14.04 -20.19
N GLY A 486 0.31 14.64 -19.07
CA GLY A 486 -0.59 15.33 -18.16
C GLY A 486 0.13 15.78 -16.90
N TYR A 487 -0.42 16.82 -16.29
CA TYR A 487 0.10 17.41 -15.06
C TYR A 487 -1.06 17.88 -14.17
N TRP A 488 -0.82 17.95 -12.87
CA TRP A 488 -1.78 18.45 -11.89
C TRP A 488 -1.08 18.88 -10.60
N LYS A 489 -1.76 19.70 -9.80
CA LYS A 489 -1.33 20.07 -8.45
C LYS A 489 -2.15 19.32 -7.40
N GLU A 490 -1.47 18.75 -6.42
CA GLU A 490 -2.11 18.07 -5.30
C GLU A 490 -1.26 18.23 -4.03
N ASN A 491 -1.90 18.56 -2.90
CA ASN A 491 -1.21 18.82 -1.63
C ASN A 491 -0.07 19.85 -1.74
N LEU A 492 -0.27 20.91 -2.53
CA LEU A 492 0.72 21.96 -2.84
C LEU A 492 1.95 21.49 -3.63
N LYS A 493 1.97 20.24 -4.11
CA LYS A 493 3.00 19.69 -4.99
C LYS A 493 2.47 19.62 -6.42
N SER A 494 3.31 19.95 -7.39
CA SER A 494 2.98 19.85 -8.81
C SER A 494 3.59 18.59 -9.39
N TYR A 495 2.75 17.80 -10.06
CA TYR A 495 3.10 16.50 -10.64
C TYR A 495 3.00 16.58 -12.17
N LEU A 496 3.92 15.92 -12.85
CA LEU A 496 3.95 15.76 -14.31
C LEU A 496 4.20 14.29 -14.63
N ILE A 497 3.44 13.74 -15.58
CA ILE A 497 3.68 12.40 -16.13
C ILE A 497 4.21 12.56 -17.55
N THR A 498 5.32 11.88 -17.83
CA THR A 498 5.95 11.83 -19.14
C THR A 498 5.96 10.41 -19.71
N TYR A 499 5.99 10.30 -21.05
CA TYR A 499 6.06 9.05 -21.79
C TYR A 499 7.36 8.98 -22.61
N ASP A 500 8.22 8.00 -22.33
CA ASP A 500 9.36 7.62 -23.18
C ASP A 500 9.01 6.31 -23.90
N GLU A 501 8.95 6.34 -25.22
CA GLU A 501 8.68 5.15 -26.05
C GLU A 501 9.79 4.11 -25.97
N LEU A 502 11.01 4.55 -25.65
CA LEU A 502 12.22 3.74 -25.65
C LEU A 502 12.59 3.20 -24.26
N ASP A 503 11.91 3.61 -23.20
CA ASP A 503 12.14 3.07 -21.85
C ASP A 503 11.60 1.62 -21.77
N PRO A 504 12.46 0.62 -21.52
CA PRO A 504 12.06 -0.78 -21.53
C PRO A 504 11.24 -1.20 -20.29
N PHE A 505 11.21 -0.38 -19.22
CA PHE A 505 10.56 -0.76 -17.97
C PHE A 505 9.08 -0.36 -17.92
N SER A 506 8.79 0.90 -17.61
CA SER A 506 7.41 1.38 -17.43
C SER A 506 6.92 2.25 -18.58
N LYS A 507 7.80 2.79 -19.43
CA LYS A 507 7.52 3.87 -20.42
C LYS A 507 7.01 5.19 -19.83
N TYR A 508 6.30 5.15 -18.70
CA TYR A 508 5.81 6.30 -17.97
C TYR A 508 6.74 6.63 -16.82
N ARG A 509 7.00 7.93 -16.64
CA ARG A 509 7.75 8.47 -15.50
C ARG A 509 6.96 9.58 -14.84
N CYS A 510 6.93 9.57 -13.51
CA CYS A 510 6.35 10.65 -12.73
C CYS A 510 7.43 11.65 -12.30
N TRP A 511 7.09 12.93 -12.33
CA TRP A 511 7.95 14.04 -11.96
C TRP A 511 7.25 14.92 -10.95
N VAL A 512 8.00 15.37 -9.95
CA VAL A 512 7.60 16.45 -9.05
C VAL A 512 8.38 17.70 -9.44
N TYR A 513 7.71 18.81 -9.71
CA TYR A 513 8.36 20.03 -10.16
C TYR A 513 7.90 21.27 -9.39
N GLN A 514 8.78 22.26 -9.30
CA GLN A 514 8.49 23.54 -8.68
C GLN A 514 9.41 24.62 -9.23
N ARG A 515 8.88 25.82 -9.40
CA ARG A 515 9.67 27.01 -9.69
C ARG A 515 10.35 27.53 -8.43
N ALA A 516 11.68 27.63 -8.45
CA ALA A 516 12.46 28.17 -7.33
C ALA A 516 12.67 29.68 -7.48
N ASP A 517 13.07 30.13 -8.67
CA ASP A 517 13.26 31.54 -9.03
C ASP A 517 12.62 31.85 -10.39
N LEU A 518 12.76 33.10 -10.88
CA LEU A 518 12.27 33.46 -12.20
C LEU A 518 12.88 32.59 -13.30
N ASN A 519 14.17 32.27 -13.23
CA ASN A 519 14.91 31.58 -14.28
C ASN A 519 15.42 30.19 -13.82
N ARG A 520 14.86 29.66 -12.71
CA ARG A 520 15.33 28.43 -12.09
C ARG A 520 14.17 27.52 -11.69
N ILE A 521 14.25 26.26 -12.11
CA ILE A 521 13.20 25.25 -11.90
C ILE A 521 13.85 24.00 -11.31
N LEU A 522 13.20 23.42 -10.30
CA LEU A 522 13.61 22.18 -9.66
C LEU A 522 12.66 21.07 -10.09
N MET A 523 13.20 19.92 -10.46
CA MET A 523 12.42 18.74 -10.84
C MET A 523 13.01 17.48 -10.22
N SER A 524 12.18 16.52 -9.85
CA SER A 524 12.63 15.22 -9.35
C SER A 524 11.83 14.10 -10.01
N GLN A 525 12.52 13.14 -10.60
CA GLN A 525 11.96 12.01 -11.31
C GLN A 525 11.75 10.84 -10.35
N ALA A 526 10.61 10.16 -10.49
CA ALA A 526 10.28 8.96 -9.73
C ALA A 526 10.86 7.69 -10.37
N ILE A 527 10.94 6.63 -9.57
CA ILE A 527 11.39 5.29 -10.01
C ILE A 527 10.49 4.70 -11.11
N GLY A 528 9.21 5.05 -11.13
CA GLY A 528 8.27 4.50 -12.10
C GLY A 528 7.16 5.48 -12.51
N ALA A 529 6.02 4.92 -12.91
CA ALA A 529 4.88 5.64 -13.43
C ALA A 529 4.07 6.43 -12.37
N PHE A 530 4.41 6.31 -11.09
CA PHE A 530 3.75 7.01 -9.99
C PHE A 530 4.76 7.75 -9.12
N CYS A 531 4.35 8.87 -8.52
CA CYS A 531 5.13 9.59 -7.54
C CYS A 531 4.78 9.11 -6.12
N ASP A 532 5.80 9.01 -5.25
CA ASP A 532 5.57 8.75 -3.82
C ASP A 532 5.09 10.04 -3.12
N LEU A 533 4.33 9.90 -2.04
CA LEU A 533 3.92 11.04 -1.23
C LEU A 533 5.11 11.75 -0.54
N LYS A 534 6.16 10.98 -0.23
CA LYS A 534 7.40 11.49 0.38
C LYS A 534 8.29 12.22 -0.61
N GLN A 535 8.10 12.01 -1.92
CA GLN A 535 8.91 12.61 -2.95
C GLN A 535 8.70 14.13 -3.00
N ASP A 536 9.79 14.88 -2.95
CA ASP A 536 9.85 16.32 -3.14
C ASP A 536 10.74 16.67 -4.35
N VAL A 537 10.75 17.95 -4.74
CA VAL A 537 11.54 18.44 -5.88
C VAL A 537 13.05 18.25 -5.73
N THR A 538 13.54 18.10 -4.49
CA THR A 538 14.95 17.83 -4.19
C THR A 538 15.24 16.36 -3.92
N SER A 539 14.22 15.50 -3.94
CA SER A 539 14.38 14.07 -3.68
C SER A 539 15.16 13.40 -4.80
N TRP A 540 16.16 12.62 -4.44
CA TRP A 540 17.10 12.01 -5.38
C TRP A 540 17.31 10.51 -5.12
N ASN A 541 16.75 9.96 -4.04
CA ASN A 541 16.97 8.59 -3.58
C ASN A 541 15.72 7.72 -3.66
N TYR A 542 15.95 6.42 -3.86
CA TYR A 542 14.87 5.43 -3.92
C TYR A 542 14.07 5.34 -2.61
N THR A 543 14.69 5.64 -1.46
CA THR A 543 14.04 5.65 -0.14
C THR A 543 12.93 6.68 -0.03
N GLU A 544 13.01 7.74 -0.84
CA GLU A 544 12.01 8.81 -0.95
C GLU A 544 11.10 8.62 -2.16
N GLY A 545 11.32 7.57 -2.97
CA GLY A 545 10.58 7.27 -4.19
C GLY A 545 11.11 7.96 -5.46
N ALA A 546 12.28 8.61 -5.39
CA ALA A 546 12.91 9.32 -6.50
C ALA A 546 14.11 8.55 -7.08
N THR A 547 14.51 8.86 -8.31
CA THR A 547 15.72 8.35 -8.98
C THR A 547 16.76 9.44 -9.23
N VAL A 548 16.30 10.63 -9.62
CA VAL A 548 17.15 11.76 -9.97
C VAL A 548 16.44 13.09 -9.68
N ALA A 549 17.17 14.02 -9.09
CA ALA A 549 16.79 15.41 -8.94
C ALA A 549 17.59 16.28 -9.91
N LEU A 550 16.90 17.19 -10.60
CA LEU A 550 17.42 18.18 -11.52
C LEU A 550 17.26 19.58 -10.94
N ASP A 551 18.35 20.33 -10.93
CA ASP A 551 18.36 21.76 -10.64
C ASP A 551 18.70 22.51 -11.92
N MET A 552 17.69 23.15 -12.49
CA MET A 552 17.69 23.64 -13.87
C MET A 552 17.69 25.17 -13.89
N VAL A 553 18.61 25.76 -14.66
CA VAL A 553 18.77 27.20 -14.84
C VAL A 553 18.64 27.55 -16.32
N GLU A 554 17.77 28.51 -16.64
CA GLU A 554 17.53 28.96 -18.00
C GLU A 554 18.80 29.57 -18.62
N TYR A 555 19.07 29.23 -19.89
CA TYR A 555 20.21 29.78 -20.63
C TYR A 555 19.90 30.09 -22.10
N GLU A 556 18.64 30.43 -22.41
CA GLU A 556 18.20 30.78 -23.77
C GLU A 556 19.13 31.82 -24.44
N ARG A 557 19.56 31.54 -25.68
CA ARG A 557 20.36 32.45 -26.50
C ARG A 557 19.45 33.30 -27.37
N GLU A 558 19.90 34.48 -27.81
CA GLU A 558 19.11 35.40 -28.67
C GLU A 558 18.53 34.75 -29.95
N ARG A 559 19.10 33.65 -30.43
CA ARG A 559 18.64 32.91 -31.63
C ARG A 559 17.93 31.59 -31.33
N ASP A 560 17.96 31.12 -30.10
CA ASP A 560 17.24 29.91 -29.70
C ASP A 560 15.80 30.35 -29.44
N GLN A 561 14.89 30.19 -30.41
CA GLN A 561 13.49 30.62 -30.26
C GLN A 561 12.74 29.67 -29.30
N CYS A 562 12.94 29.81 -27.99
CA CYS A 562 12.45 28.84 -27.00
C CYS A 562 11.94 29.53 -25.73
N PRO A 563 10.77 30.19 -25.80
CA PRO A 563 10.27 30.98 -24.69
C PRO A 563 9.97 30.12 -23.46
N MET A 564 10.38 30.60 -22.30
CA MET A 564 10.08 29.96 -21.03
C MET A 564 8.57 29.98 -20.74
N PHE A 565 8.03 28.81 -20.37
CA PHE A 565 6.65 28.63 -19.91
C PHE A 565 6.64 27.84 -18.60
N PHE A 566 5.74 28.24 -17.69
CA PHE A 566 5.56 27.55 -16.41
C PHE A 566 4.08 27.55 -16.01
N ASP A 567 3.52 26.37 -15.83
CA ASP A 567 2.21 26.11 -15.25
C ASP A 567 2.38 25.22 -14.02
N ASP A 568 1.80 25.58 -12.89
CA ASP A 568 1.91 24.81 -11.65
C ASP A 568 0.85 23.70 -11.53
N GLY A 569 -0.09 23.61 -12.48
CA GLY A 569 -1.12 22.59 -12.53
C GLY A 569 -2.27 22.79 -11.54
N GLU A 570 -2.47 23.99 -10.99
CA GLU A 570 -3.59 24.26 -10.07
C GLU A 570 -4.96 24.03 -10.72
N ASN A 571 -5.08 24.33 -12.02
CA ASN A 571 -6.28 24.03 -12.81
C ASN A 571 -5.93 23.31 -14.12
N PRO A 572 -5.81 21.97 -14.11
CA PRO A 572 -5.43 21.19 -15.28
C PRO A 572 -6.54 21.08 -16.35
N TRP A 573 -7.72 21.67 -16.11
CA TRP A 573 -8.83 21.70 -17.07
C TRP A 573 -8.90 22.99 -17.87
N LYS A 574 -8.07 23.98 -17.53
CA LYS A 574 -8.01 25.25 -18.26
C LYS A 574 -7.17 25.07 -19.51
N VAL A 575 -7.78 25.27 -20.67
CA VAL A 575 -7.05 25.35 -21.94
C VAL A 575 -6.33 26.71 -21.95
N THR A 576 -5.03 26.73 -21.76
CA THR A 576 -4.21 27.92 -21.96
C THR A 576 -3.83 27.98 -23.43
N GLU A 577 -4.43 28.91 -24.18
CA GLU A 577 -3.93 29.25 -25.51
C GLU A 577 -2.56 29.93 -25.40
N ASN A 578 -1.74 29.81 -26.46
CA ASN A 578 -0.38 30.36 -26.58
C ASN A 578 -0.38 31.91 -26.59
N GLU A 579 -0.76 32.56 -25.50
CA GLU A 579 -0.61 34.00 -25.35
C GLU A 579 0.84 34.32 -25.00
N VAL A 580 1.69 34.51 -26.01
CA VAL A 580 3.00 35.15 -25.82
C VAL A 580 2.76 36.58 -25.34
N ARG A 581 2.97 36.84 -24.05
CA ARG A 581 2.89 38.19 -23.49
C ARG A 581 4.18 38.95 -23.79
N VAL A 582 4.18 39.67 -24.91
CA VAL A 582 5.28 40.57 -25.27
C VAL A 582 5.20 41.82 -24.40
N PHE A 583 6.14 41.97 -23.46
CA PHE A 583 6.27 43.22 -22.70
C PHE A 583 7.01 44.26 -23.53
N HIS A 584 6.28 45.26 -24.05
CA HIS A 584 6.90 46.41 -24.70
C HIS A 584 7.47 47.38 -23.65
N PHE A 585 8.76 47.27 -23.35
CA PHE A 585 9.48 48.30 -22.60
C PHE A 585 10.01 49.37 -23.56
N GLY A 586 9.11 50.22 -24.05
CA GLY A 586 9.43 51.39 -24.86
C GLY A 586 9.23 52.69 -24.09
N ALA A 587 10.11 53.67 -24.30
CA ALA A 587 10.09 55.03 -23.76
C ALA A 587 8.88 55.88 -24.24
N GLY A 588 7.66 55.36 -24.09
CA GLY A 588 6.40 56.00 -24.44
C GLY A 588 5.77 56.81 -23.30
N TYR A 589 6.51 57.09 -22.23
CA TYR A 589 6.01 57.81 -21.05
C TYR A 589 5.86 59.33 -21.25
N LEU A 590 6.08 59.85 -22.47
CA LEU A 590 5.98 61.29 -22.75
C LEU A 590 4.93 61.70 -23.78
N ASN A 591 4.12 60.79 -24.34
CA ASN A 591 3.05 61.19 -25.25
C ASN A 591 1.80 60.32 -25.11
N SER A 592 1.03 60.55 -24.05
CA SER A 592 -0.40 60.29 -24.09
C SER A 592 -1.15 61.48 -23.49
N LYS A 593 -1.77 62.26 -24.39
CA LYS A 593 -2.87 63.15 -24.07
C LYS A 593 -4.04 62.29 -23.57
N ALA A 594 -4.07 62.04 -22.27
CA ALA A 594 -5.26 61.60 -21.55
C ALA A 594 -5.52 62.62 -20.44
N THR A 595 -6.12 63.74 -20.81
CA THR A 595 -6.77 64.66 -19.89
C THR A 595 -7.90 63.92 -19.18
N SER A 596 -7.66 63.49 -17.94
CA SER A 596 -8.73 63.23 -16.97
C SER A 596 -8.67 64.34 -15.90
N PRO A 597 -9.81 64.91 -15.46
CA PRO A 597 -9.85 66.16 -14.69
C PRO A 597 -9.54 65.97 -13.19
N ASN A 598 -9.03 64.81 -12.76
CA ASN A 598 -8.99 64.44 -11.35
C ASN A 598 -7.70 64.83 -10.61
N ILE A 599 -6.73 65.46 -11.27
CA ILE A 599 -5.46 65.88 -10.63
C ILE A 599 -5.58 67.25 -9.94
N ASN A 600 -6.49 68.13 -10.39
CA ASN A 600 -6.70 69.44 -9.74
C ASN A 600 -7.43 69.34 -8.40
N VAL A 601 -8.23 68.29 -8.18
CA VAL A 601 -8.96 68.09 -6.91
C VAL A 601 -8.02 67.64 -5.79
N LEU A 602 -6.98 66.87 -6.12
CA LEU A 602 -6.00 66.40 -5.14
C LEU A 602 -5.09 67.53 -4.64
N LEU A 603 -4.72 68.47 -5.52
CA LEU A 603 -3.92 69.65 -5.17
C LEU A 603 -4.71 70.66 -4.32
N VAL A 604 -6.00 70.84 -4.57
CA VAL A 604 -6.88 71.69 -3.74
C VAL A 604 -7.12 71.06 -2.36
N LEU A 605 -7.28 69.74 -2.27
CA LEU A 605 -7.41 69.04 -0.99
C LEU A 605 -6.11 69.05 -0.16
N LEU A 606 -4.95 68.99 -0.81
CA LEU A 606 -3.66 69.10 -0.13
C LEU A 606 -3.40 70.52 0.40
N TYR A 607 -3.81 71.56 -0.34
CA TYR A 607 -3.77 72.94 0.15
C TYR A 607 -4.77 73.21 1.30
N ALA A 608 -5.95 72.57 1.28
CA ALA A 608 -6.92 72.68 2.37
C ALA A 608 -6.49 71.93 3.64
N CYS A 609 -5.80 70.79 3.52
CA CYS A 609 -5.22 70.09 4.66
C CYS A 609 -4.02 70.82 5.27
N ALA A 610 -3.20 71.50 4.44
CA ALA A 610 -2.09 72.30 4.92
C ALA A 610 -2.53 73.58 5.66
N SER A 611 -3.64 74.21 5.25
CA SER A 611 -4.18 75.38 5.96
C SER A 611 -4.88 75.03 7.28
N MET A 612 -5.44 73.82 7.41
CA MET A 612 -6.06 73.32 8.64
C MET A 612 -5.04 72.86 9.71
N CYS A 613 -3.81 72.50 9.33
CA CYS A 613 -2.74 72.19 10.28
C CYS A 613 -2.12 73.44 10.94
N SER A 614 -2.23 74.62 10.32
CA SER A 614 -1.66 75.86 10.86
C SER A 614 -2.52 76.55 11.92
N VAL A 615 -3.75 76.08 12.16
CA VAL A 615 -4.68 76.67 13.16
C VAL A 615 -4.67 75.91 14.50
N VAL A 616 -4.15 74.68 14.54
CA VAL A 616 -4.12 73.86 15.77
C VAL A 616 -2.83 74.03 16.58
N VAL A 617 -1.79 74.65 16.02
CA VAL A 617 -0.52 74.91 16.73
C VAL A 617 -0.52 76.25 17.50
N PHE A 618 -1.58 77.06 17.41
CA PHE A 618 -1.63 78.39 18.06
C PHE A 618 -2.46 78.47 19.36
N LEU A 619 -2.92 77.34 19.92
CA LEU A 619 -3.68 77.32 21.18
C LEU A 619 -3.17 76.31 22.21
N CYS A 620 -1.85 76.20 22.37
CA CYS A 620 -1.28 75.57 23.56
C CYS A 620 0.12 76.12 23.86
N GLU A 621 0.22 77.43 24.10
CA GLU A 621 1.40 78.01 24.74
C GLU A 621 1.06 79.29 25.50
N ASN A 622 0.74 79.15 26.80
CA ASN A 622 1.10 80.15 27.80
C ASN A 622 1.00 79.59 29.23
N ARG A 623 2.20 79.47 29.84
CA ARG A 623 2.58 79.86 31.23
C ARG A 623 1.79 79.25 32.41
N ASP A 624 2.41 78.63 33.41
CA ASP A 624 3.49 79.08 34.32
C ASP A 624 4.03 77.85 35.11
N LEU A 625 5.12 77.80 35.90
CA LEU A 625 6.36 78.55 36.18
C LEU A 625 7.01 77.83 37.41
N LYS A 626 8.36 77.88 37.58
CA LYS A 626 9.21 77.67 38.79
C LYS A 626 9.89 76.30 39.11
N MET A 627 11.18 76.24 38.74
CA MET A 627 12.41 76.23 39.57
C MET A 627 12.65 75.31 40.79
N LEU A 628 13.84 74.65 40.72
CA LEU A 628 14.93 74.46 41.73
C LEU A 628 15.08 73.14 42.55
N LEU A 629 16.28 72.55 42.35
CA LEU A 629 17.26 72.00 43.33
C LEU A 629 17.19 70.55 43.88
N LEU A 630 18.40 69.94 43.89
CA LEU A 630 18.92 68.75 44.63
C LEU A 630 18.40 67.39 44.13
N GLY A 631 19.18 66.34 43.85
CA GLY A 631 20.55 65.93 44.17
C GLY A 631 20.54 64.40 44.40
N LYS A 632 21.67 63.71 44.15
CA LYS A 632 22.02 62.29 44.48
C LYS A 632 21.80 61.23 43.38
N THR A 633 22.84 60.84 42.63
CA THR A 633 23.87 59.77 42.86
C THR A 633 23.36 58.34 42.59
N LEU A 634 23.80 57.69 41.50
CA LEU A 634 24.95 56.74 41.39
C LEU A 634 24.67 55.35 42.00
N LYS A 635 24.55 54.30 41.17
CA LYS A 635 25.51 53.16 41.13
C LYS A 635 25.16 52.07 40.12
N ARG A 636 26.23 51.41 39.71
CA ARG A 636 26.47 50.35 38.72
C ARG A 636 26.93 49.09 39.49
N ASP A 637 26.68 47.89 38.95
CA ASP A 637 27.50 46.65 38.98
C ASP A 637 26.58 45.42 38.75
N ARG A 638 26.78 44.54 37.75
CA ARG A 638 27.71 43.36 37.67
C ARG A 638 27.59 42.45 38.91
N SER A 639 27.50 41.11 38.87
CA SER A 639 27.85 40.06 37.89
C SER A 639 27.50 38.66 38.44
N CYS A 640 27.36 37.66 37.54
CA CYS A 640 27.71 36.22 37.62
C CYS A 640 27.45 35.36 38.89
N ALA A 641 26.84 34.16 38.70
CA ALA A 641 27.50 32.84 38.76
C ALA A 641 26.55 31.66 39.15
N GLN A 642 27.04 30.45 38.87
CA GLN A 642 26.39 29.15 38.62
C GLN A 642 26.38 28.14 39.81
N CYS A 643 25.51 27.11 39.68
CA CYS A 643 25.54 25.71 40.22
C CYS A 643 25.29 25.49 41.76
N HIS A 644 24.62 24.45 42.30
CA HIS A 644 24.39 23.02 41.92
C HIS A 644 23.16 22.39 42.68
N VAL A 645 22.52 21.36 42.06
CA VAL A 645 21.92 20.06 42.58
C VAL A 645 20.83 20.08 43.69
N GLY A 646 19.69 19.37 43.66
CA GLY A 646 19.15 18.34 42.74
C GLY A 646 17.73 17.83 43.09
N THR A 647 17.24 16.92 42.24
CA THR A 647 16.11 15.94 42.34
C THR A 647 14.66 16.42 42.52
N SER A 648 13.82 16.23 41.49
CA SER A 648 12.66 15.30 41.49
C SER A 648 11.76 15.44 40.24
N THR A 649 11.51 14.32 39.56
CA THR A 649 10.26 13.87 38.90
C THR A 649 9.44 14.79 37.95
N ALA A 650 9.19 14.21 36.76
CA ALA A 650 7.94 14.22 35.98
C ALA A 650 7.62 15.35 34.97
N SER A 651 7.51 14.89 33.72
CA SER A 651 6.45 15.20 32.75
C SER A 651 6.52 16.43 31.83
N ALA A 652 6.39 16.10 30.53
CA ALA A 652 5.70 16.83 29.46
C ALA A 652 6.35 18.06 28.79
N LYS A 653 6.96 17.75 27.63
CA LYS A 653 6.76 18.36 26.30
C LYS A 653 5.77 19.56 26.24
N HIS A 654 6.27 20.74 25.86
CA HIS A 654 5.87 21.50 24.66
C HIS A 654 6.57 22.86 24.64
N THR A 655 7.60 22.97 23.80
CA THR A 655 8.17 24.25 23.37
C THR A 655 8.02 24.32 21.86
N ILE A 656 7.77 25.54 21.35
CA ILE A 656 7.73 25.96 19.95
C ILE A 656 6.35 25.83 19.27
N LEU A 657 5.51 26.87 19.42
CA LEU A 657 4.77 27.51 18.32
C LEU A 657 4.09 28.79 18.83
N LYS A 658 4.80 29.92 18.73
CA LYS A 658 4.25 31.29 18.85
C LYS A 658 4.87 32.16 17.76
N VAL A 659 4.50 31.90 16.51
CA VAL A 659 4.51 32.86 15.40
C VAL A 659 3.34 32.44 14.50
N ALA A 660 2.64 33.40 13.89
CA ALA A 660 1.52 33.24 12.95
C ALA A 660 0.09 33.15 13.51
N VAL A 661 -0.40 34.22 14.15
CA VAL A 661 -1.82 34.64 14.04
C VAL A 661 -1.88 36.17 14.11
N PHE A 662 -1.40 36.86 13.08
CA PHE A 662 -1.65 38.30 12.88
C PHE A 662 -1.36 38.68 11.42
N GLN A 663 -2.18 38.20 10.47
CA GLN A 663 -2.11 38.72 9.09
C GLN A 663 -3.31 38.44 8.18
N ASN A 664 -4.52 38.19 8.69
CA ASN A 664 -5.70 37.97 7.84
C ASN A 664 -6.95 38.70 8.34
N PHE A 665 -6.88 40.04 8.46
CA PHE A 665 -8.07 40.88 8.70
C PHE A 665 -7.98 42.26 8.02
N ALA A 666 -7.34 42.33 6.85
CA ALA A 666 -7.27 43.54 6.04
C ALA A 666 -7.55 43.23 4.56
N PHE A 667 -8.75 42.73 4.24
CA PHE A 667 -9.20 42.66 2.84
C PHE A 667 -10.72 42.73 2.62
N ALA A 668 -11.48 43.28 3.57
CA ALA A 668 -12.93 43.42 3.41
C ALA A 668 -13.42 44.78 3.87
N TYR A 669 -12.96 45.86 3.22
CA TYR A 669 -13.66 47.16 3.18
C TYR A 669 -13.13 48.03 2.03
N LYS A 670 -13.54 47.68 0.81
CA LYS A 670 -13.62 48.49 -0.43
C LYS A 670 -14.26 47.55 -1.46
N LEU A 671 -15.37 47.80 -2.13
CA LEU A 671 -16.25 48.96 -2.27
C LEU A 671 -17.51 48.36 -2.91
N GLY A 672 -18.61 48.38 -2.18
CA GLY A 672 -19.97 48.25 -2.71
C GLY A 672 -20.57 49.66 -2.73
N ASP A 673 -21.27 49.94 -3.81
CA ASP A 673 -21.47 51.24 -4.43
C ASP A 673 -22.31 52.29 -3.69
N GLN A 674 -22.09 53.52 -4.15
CA GLN A 674 -22.94 54.72 -4.15
C GLN A 674 -24.37 54.62 -3.59
N SER A 675 -24.69 55.52 -2.64
CA SER A 675 -26.00 56.20 -2.62
C SER A 675 -25.95 57.51 -1.81
N ALA A 676 -26.57 58.52 -2.43
CA ALA A 676 -27.19 59.75 -1.92
C ALA A 676 -26.79 60.33 -0.55
N GLY A 677 -26.53 61.65 -0.57
CA GLY A 677 -26.16 62.41 0.60
C GLY A 677 -27.24 62.55 1.66
N LEU A 678 -26.78 62.77 2.89
CA LEU A 678 -27.44 63.53 3.94
C LEU A 678 -26.38 63.90 4.97
N LYS A 679 -26.13 65.20 5.14
CA LYS A 679 -25.40 65.73 6.30
C LYS A 679 -26.27 65.50 7.53
N MET A 680 -25.76 64.77 8.52
CA MET A 680 -26.25 64.84 9.90
C MET A 680 -25.07 64.79 10.85
N GLU A 681 -24.81 65.96 11.44
CA GLU A 681 -23.96 66.17 12.59
C GLU A 681 -24.71 65.62 13.81
N ASP A 682 -24.37 64.43 14.30
CA ASP A 682 -25.02 63.93 15.51
C ASP A 682 -24.10 63.09 16.40
N ARG A 683 -24.01 63.51 17.68
CA ARG A 683 -23.25 62.84 18.75
C ARG A 683 -23.81 61.45 19.06
N THR A 684 -25.04 61.15 18.63
CA THR A 684 -25.70 59.84 18.76
C THR A 684 -25.02 58.73 17.95
N ALA A 685 -24.47 59.02 16.77
CA ALA A 685 -23.83 58.02 15.91
C ALA A 685 -22.52 57.47 16.52
N LYS A 686 -21.76 58.32 17.23
CA LYS A 686 -20.56 57.91 17.97
C LYS A 686 -20.90 57.05 19.19
N ALA A 687 -21.99 57.36 19.89
CA ALA A 687 -22.49 56.55 21.00
C ALA A 687 -23.00 55.18 20.52
N LEU A 688 -23.70 55.13 19.38
CA LEU A 688 -24.21 53.90 18.79
C LEU A 688 -23.06 52.96 18.36
N CYS A 689 -21.99 53.50 17.75
CA CYS A 689 -20.81 52.72 17.39
C CYS A 689 -20.04 52.18 18.60
N LEU A 690 -19.98 52.94 19.70
CA LEU A 690 -19.34 52.47 20.93
C LEU A 690 -20.17 51.34 21.58
N LEU A 691 -21.50 51.47 21.57
CA LEU A 691 -22.40 50.44 22.08
C LEU A 691 -22.35 49.15 21.26
N THR A 692 -22.30 49.23 19.93
CA THR A 692 -22.17 48.04 19.07
C THR A 692 -20.81 47.36 19.23
N PHE A 693 -19.74 48.13 19.44
CA PHE A 693 -18.41 47.58 19.72
C PHE A 693 -18.36 46.85 21.07
N ILE A 694 -18.92 47.45 22.13
CA ILE A 694 -18.96 46.82 23.47
C ILE A 694 -19.85 45.56 23.44
N ALA A 695 -20.99 45.61 22.75
CA ALA A 695 -21.87 44.46 22.59
C ALA A 695 -21.19 43.32 21.79
N GLY A 696 -20.50 43.64 20.70
CA GLY A 696 -19.74 42.68 19.90
C GLY A 696 -18.62 42.02 20.69
N PHE A 697 -17.90 42.80 21.51
CA PHE A 697 -16.83 42.29 22.36
C PHE A 697 -17.36 41.37 23.47
N ALA A 698 -18.47 41.74 24.12
CA ALA A 698 -19.11 40.92 25.15
C ALA A 698 -19.66 39.60 24.58
N LEU A 699 -20.30 39.64 23.40
CA LEU A 699 -20.79 38.45 22.72
C LEU A 699 -19.66 37.54 22.26
N GLY A 700 -18.57 38.11 21.73
CA GLY A 700 -17.36 37.35 21.37
C GLY A 700 -16.71 36.66 22.57
N TYR A 701 -16.64 37.34 23.71
CA TYR A 701 -16.11 36.78 24.96
C TYR A 701 -16.98 35.63 25.48
N LYS A 702 -18.31 35.79 25.48
CA LYS A 702 -19.26 34.71 25.82
C LYS A 702 -19.13 33.52 24.87
N ALA A 703 -19.04 33.74 23.56
CA ALA A 703 -18.88 32.65 22.59
C ALA A 703 -17.59 31.84 22.83
N LYS A 704 -16.51 32.51 23.25
CA LYS A 704 -15.25 31.85 23.64
C LYS A 704 -15.41 30.99 24.90
N GLU A 705 -16.09 31.48 25.94
CA GLU A 705 -16.39 30.68 27.13
C GLU A 705 -17.23 29.44 26.80
N TRP A 706 -18.26 29.60 25.96
CA TRP A 706 -19.11 28.49 25.51
C TRP A 706 -18.30 27.43 24.74
N ARG A 707 -17.37 27.86 23.88
CA ARG A 707 -16.47 26.94 23.16
C ARG A 707 -15.57 26.16 24.11
N ILE A 708 -15.02 26.80 25.14
CA ILE A 708 -14.17 26.15 26.15
C ILE A 708 -14.99 25.13 26.97
N LEU A 709 -16.20 25.51 27.40
CA LEU A 709 -17.13 24.61 28.09
C LEU A 709 -17.54 23.40 27.24
N TRP A 710 -17.78 23.63 25.94
CA TRP A 710 -18.11 22.56 25.01
C TRP A 710 -16.96 21.57 24.83
N ILE A 711 -15.72 22.06 24.68
CA ILE A 711 -14.51 21.22 24.61
C ILE A 711 -14.35 20.41 25.90
N LYS A 712 -14.58 21.01 27.06
CA LYS A 712 -14.52 20.32 28.36
C LYS A 712 -15.54 19.16 28.43
N ARG A 713 -16.81 19.41 28.08
CA ARG A 713 -17.86 18.37 28.02
C ARG A 713 -17.56 17.26 27.02
N ARG A 714 -16.91 17.58 25.89
CA ARG A 714 -16.50 16.56 24.91
C ARG A 714 -15.37 15.68 25.46
N ARG A 715 -14.40 16.27 26.16
CA ARG A 715 -13.33 15.52 26.83
C ARG A 715 -13.87 14.58 27.91
N ASP A 716 -14.82 15.05 28.71
CA ASP A 716 -15.41 14.25 29.80
C ASP A 716 -16.22 13.06 29.25
N ARG A 717 -16.93 13.22 28.13
CA ARG A 717 -17.62 12.11 27.45
C ARG A 717 -16.66 11.05 26.91
N LEU A 718 -15.55 11.45 26.30
CA LEU A 718 -14.52 10.52 25.82
C LEU A 718 -13.84 9.79 26.98
N ALA A 719 -13.57 10.49 28.09
CA ALA A 719 -13.01 9.87 29.29
C ALA A 719 -13.97 8.83 29.92
N TRP A 720 -15.28 9.09 29.86
CA TRP A 720 -16.29 8.12 30.31
C TRP A 720 -16.34 6.88 29.41
N GLN A 721 -16.33 7.05 28.08
CA GLN A 721 -16.30 5.93 27.13
C GLN A 721 -15.06 5.05 27.28
N LEU A 722 -13.89 5.66 27.54
CA LEU A 722 -12.65 4.93 27.82
C LEU A 722 -12.74 4.07 29.08
N ARG A 723 -13.37 4.58 30.16
CA ARG A 723 -13.56 3.81 31.39
C ARG A 723 -14.50 2.62 31.19
N GLU A 724 -15.54 2.79 30.38
CA GLU A 724 -16.48 1.70 30.12
C GLU A 724 -15.85 0.61 29.24
N ALA A 725 -15.07 1.00 28.22
CA ALA A 725 -14.27 0.05 27.44
C ALA A 725 -13.23 -0.71 28.28
N GLN A 726 -12.60 -0.05 29.26
CA GLN A 726 -11.69 -0.73 30.19
C GLN A 726 -12.41 -1.74 31.08
N LYS A 727 -13.63 -1.45 31.55
CA LYS A 727 -14.43 -2.43 32.30
C LYS A 727 -14.81 -3.64 31.46
N GLU A 728 -15.17 -3.45 30.19
CA GLU A 728 -15.48 -4.56 29.29
C GLU A 728 -14.27 -5.46 29.07
N LEU A 729 -13.07 -4.88 28.93
CA LEU A 729 -11.82 -5.65 28.84
C LEU A 729 -11.51 -6.42 30.13
N GLU A 730 -11.74 -5.83 31.31
CA GLU A 730 -11.56 -6.53 32.60
C GLU A 730 -12.56 -7.69 32.77
N ILE A 731 -13.79 -7.57 32.26
CA ILE A 731 -14.79 -8.64 32.26
C ILE A 731 -14.33 -9.79 31.34
N LEU A 732 -13.85 -9.47 30.14
CA LEU A 732 -13.33 -10.46 29.19
C LEU A 732 -12.09 -11.18 29.71
N GLN A 733 -11.20 -10.49 30.42
CA GLN A 733 -10.02 -11.10 31.05
C GLN A 733 -10.35 -12.01 32.23
N LYS A 734 -11.49 -11.84 32.89
CA LYS A 734 -11.95 -12.74 33.97
C LYS A 734 -12.76 -13.93 33.47
N ALA A 735 -13.21 -13.88 32.22
CA ALA A 735 -13.97 -14.96 31.57
C ALA A 735 -13.07 -15.97 30.81
N HIS A 736 -11.82 -15.59 30.57
CA HIS A 736 -10.72 -16.48 30.16
C HIS A 736 -9.93 -16.94 31.38
#